data_AF-A0A7C3QKU9-F1
#
_entry.id   AF-A0A7C3QKU9-F1
#
_cell.length_a   1.000
_cell.length_b   1.000
_cell.length_c   1.000
_cell.angle_alpha   90.00
_cell.angle_beta   90.00
_cell.angle_gamma   90.00
#
_symmetry.space_group_name_H-M   'P 1'
#
loop_
_entity.id
_entity.type
_entity.pdbx_description
1 polymer ?
#
loop_
_entity_poly.entity_id
_entity_poly.type
_entity_poly.pdbx_seq_one_letter_code
_entity_poly.pdbx_strand_id
1 'polypeptide(L)'
;MQNMLLDFAASDELAGFRLQRLEIYNWGTFHNRVWVMNLNGENALLTGDIGSGKSTLVDAVTTLLVPPQRIAYNKAAGADSRERSLRSYVMGYYKTERSDSGHASKPVALRDHNSYSVILSVFGNSGYGQILTLAQVFWSRDLSGQPNRFYLIARQDMSITEHFADFGSDINLLRKRLRAAPKTDIYDSFPPYAADFRRRFGIDNDQALDLFHQTVSMKSVGNLTAFVRTHMLEAADTRPRIKALLNHFDDLTRAHEAVVKAKKQIDLLTPLAADCRQYREITARTGHWRYCRDGLQVHFALQKAELIGRRLDKLDQEKTRLEQRIRHLMDKRRQQLAERDQIKSNIADNGGDRLARIKIEIQNHTREKGRRRERAERYQLLSRRAALKDILNVDDFHDNLARIESLKEGLDQREAELQNEHTEKSVRLEELKRQYQGLRQEIESLKKRRSNIDSRQIRIRAELCAALGLDEGDMPFAGELIKVGDDEEAWEGAAERLLHNFGLSLLVPESAYKAVAAYVDGTHLRGRLVYFRVKAAVSGSDIDLHPQSLCHKLVIKPDCGFYGWLERELARRFDYACTESLAQFQRERRAVTRAGQIKSGGRRHEKDDRYKLTDRGRYILGWTNEQKIAALNREAGALADKTGIIEAKISKLQGQLHELS
;
A
#
# COMPACT_ATOMS: atom_id res chain seq x y z
N MET A 1 77.49 8.66 65.29
CA MET A 1 77.44 8.19 66.69
C MET A 1 78.46 7.07 66.84
N GLN A 2 79.64 7.41 67.37
CA GLN A 2 80.63 6.42 67.82
C GLN A 2 80.08 5.79 69.11
N ASN A 3 79.77 4.50 69.08
CA ASN A 3 79.52 3.75 70.31
C ASN A 3 80.86 3.57 71.02
N MET A 4 81.11 4.37 72.07
CA MET A 4 82.16 4.09 73.05
C MET A 4 81.78 2.79 73.77
N LEU A 5 82.50 1.72 73.47
CA LEU A 5 82.48 0.47 74.24
C LEU A 5 83.36 0.67 75.47
N LEU A 6 82.76 0.62 76.65
CA LEU A 6 83.43 0.77 77.95
C LEU A 6 84.39 -0.42 78.18
N ASP A 7 85.62 -0.09 78.58
CA ASP A 7 86.74 -0.99 78.87
C ASP A 7 86.65 -1.50 80.32
N PHE A 8 86.83 -2.82 80.53
CA PHE A 8 86.60 -3.47 81.83
C PHE A 8 87.82 -4.26 82.36
N ALA A 9 89.03 -4.08 81.81
CA ALA A 9 90.23 -4.76 82.32
C ALA A 9 91.08 -3.94 83.32
N ALA A 10 91.71 -4.65 84.25
CA ALA A 10 92.56 -4.09 85.32
C ALA A 10 94.07 -4.02 84.97
N SER A 11 94.49 -4.43 83.77
CA SER A 11 95.88 -4.34 83.26
C SER A 11 95.92 -4.45 81.73
N ASP A 12 96.71 -3.61 81.07
CA ASP A 12 96.87 -3.52 79.61
C ASP A 12 97.83 -4.56 79.01
N GLU A 13 98.50 -5.37 79.85
CA GLU A 13 99.50 -6.37 79.41
C GLU A 13 98.90 -7.51 78.57
N LEU A 14 97.59 -7.75 78.70
CA LEU A 14 96.84 -8.77 77.98
C LEU A 14 95.83 -8.19 76.98
N ALA A 15 96.01 -6.93 76.57
CA ALA A 15 95.15 -6.28 75.59
C ALA A 15 95.25 -6.91 74.19
N GLY A 16 94.11 -6.97 73.47
CA GLY A 16 93.99 -7.50 72.11
C GLY A 16 93.51 -8.94 72.04
N PHE A 17 93.23 -9.45 70.83
CA PHE A 17 92.81 -10.84 70.63
C PHE A 17 94.02 -11.79 70.76
N ARG A 18 93.99 -12.65 71.76
CA ARG A 18 95.05 -13.64 72.05
C ARG A 18 94.51 -15.06 71.93
N LEU A 19 95.34 -15.99 71.46
CA LEU A 19 94.95 -17.39 71.29
C LEU A 19 94.77 -18.06 72.67
N GLN A 20 93.53 -18.40 73.01
CA GLN A 20 93.14 -19.02 74.28
C GLN A 20 93.24 -20.55 74.20
N ARG A 21 92.71 -21.12 73.12
CA ARG A 21 92.63 -22.57 72.93
C ARG A 21 92.83 -22.93 71.47
N LEU A 22 93.59 -23.98 71.20
CA LEU A 22 93.72 -24.61 69.88
C LEU A 22 93.25 -26.05 69.99
N GLU A 23 92.31 -26.44 69.14
CA GLU A 23 91.82 -27.81 69.01
C GLU A 23 92.06 -28.30 67.59
N ILE A 24 92.57 -29.52 67.47
CA ILE A 24 92.75 -30.19 66.19
C ILE A 24 92.16 -31.60 66.21
N TYR A 25 91.52 -31.95 65.11
CA TYR A 25 91.02 -33.28 64.84
C TYR A 25 91.44 -33.70 63.45
N ASN A 26 92.02 -34.90 63.34
CA ASN A 26 92.43 -35.48 62.07
C ASN A 26 93.35 -34.55 61.24
N TRP A 27 94.38 -33.98 61.85
CA TRP A 27 95.33 -33.07 61.18
C TRP A 27 96.78 -33.58 61.25
N GLY A 28 97.46 -33.71 60.12
CA GLY A 28 98.81 -34.28 60.05
C GLY A 28 98.85 -35.71 60.62
N THR A 29 99.77 -35.98 61.54
CA THR A 29 99.87 -37.28 62.25
C THR A 29 98.86 -37.44 63.39
N PHE A 30 98.13 -36.39 63.79
CA PHE A 30 97.12 -36.47 64.85
C PHE A 30 95.83 -37.15 64.35
N HIS A 31 95.59 -38.40 64.72
CA HIS A 31 94.53 -39.24 64.15
C HIS A 31 93.51 -39.72 65.21
N ASN A 32 92.23 -39.76 64.82
CA ASN A 32 91.09 -40.36 65.55
C ASN A 32 90.90 -39.93 67.02
N ARG A 33 91.39 -38.74 67.39
CA ARG A 33 91.20 -38.11 68.70
C ARG A 33 91.25 -36.60 68.56
N VAL A 34 90.44 -35.88 69.35
CA VAL A 34 90.53 -34.42 69.49
C VAL A 34 91.69 -34.09 70.42
N TRP A 35 92.64 -33.30 69.93
CA TRP A 35 93.77 -32.81 70.70
C TRP A 35 93.54 -31.35 71.05
N VAL A 36 93.55 -31.03 72.35
CA VAL A 36 93.27 -29.70 72.88
C VAL A 36 94.54 -29.14 73.50
N MET A 37 94.89 -27.92 73.12
CA MET A 37 95.98 -27.14 73.68
C MET A 37 95.41 -25.86 74.30
N ASN A 38 95.46 -25.79 75.63
CA ASN A 38 95.04 -24.61 76.39
C ASN A 38 96.25 -23.69 76.58
N LEU A 39 96.18 -22.51 75.96
CA LEU A 39 97.22 -21.48 75.98
C LEU A 39 96.84 -20.33 76.92
N ASN A 40 95.57 -20.20 77.27
CA ASN A 40 95.01 -19.20 78.19
C ASN A 40 95.38 -17.75 77.82
N GLY A 41 95.72 -17.49 76.55
CA GLY A 41 96.16 -16.18 76.09
C GLY A 41 97.61 -15.83 76.45
N GLU A 42 98.36 -16.72 77.11
CA GLU A 42 99.76 -16.51 77.47
C GLU A 42 100.72 -16.93 76.34
N ASN A 43 102.02 -16.68 76.52
CA ASN A 43 103.05 -17.14 75.59
C ASN A 43 103.33 -18.63 75.84
N ALA A 44 103.30 -19.47 74.80
CA ALA A 44 103.61 -20.88 74.91
C ALA A 44 104.84 -21.28 74.09
N LEU A 45 105.67 -22.14 74.69
CA LEU A 45 106.86 -22.71 74.07
C LEU A 45 106.61 -24.19 73.72
N LEU A 46 106.68 -24.52 72.43
CA LEU A 46 106.52 -25.89 71.94
C LEU A 46 107.88 -26.59 71.83
N THR A 47 108.16 -27.58 72.69
CA THR A 47 109.43 -28.34 72.73
C THR A 47 109.18 -29.86 72.53
N GLY A 48 110.20 -30.60 72.10
CA GLY A 48 110.12 -32.06 71.89
C GLY A 48 110.99 -32.55 70.71
N ASP A 49 111.04 -33.85 70.48
CA ASP A 49 111.88 -34.48 69.43
C ASP A 49 111.38 -34.22 67.99
N ILE A 50 112.26 -34.43 67.01
CA ILE A 50 111.90 -34.37 65.58
C ILE A 50 110.81 -35.41 65.31
N GLY A 51 109.71 -34.99 64.67
CA GLY A 51 108.56 -35.85 64.40
C GLY A 51 107.44 -35.79 65.45
N SER A 52 107.61 -35.06 66.56
CA SER A 52 106.60 -34.96 67.64
C SER A 52 105.37 -34.11 67.32
N GLY A 53 105.22 -33.61 66.08
CA GLY A 53 104.04 -32.84 65.65
C GLY A 53 104.05 -31.33 65.96
N LYS A 54 105.13 -30.77 66.50
CA LYS A 54 105.25 -29.31 66.81
C LYS A 54 104.92 -28.41 65.62
N SER A 55 105.60 -28.61 64.49
CA SER A 55 105.38 -27.82 63.28
C SER A 55 103.99 -28.04 62.70
N THR A 56 103.40 -29.22 62.91
CA THR A 56 102.02 -29.52 62.50
C THR A 56 100.99 -28.68 63.26
N LEU A 57 101.24 -28.36 64.53
CA LEU A 57 100.39 -27.47 65.32
C LEU A 57 100.54 -26.00 64.89
N VAL A 58 101.77 -25.55 64.64
CA VAL A 58 102.02 -24.20 64.10
C VAL A 58 101.36 -24.02 62.73
N ASP A 59 101.53 -25.01 61.84
CA ASP A 59 100.88 -25.03 60.53
C ASP A 59 99.35 -25.01 60.63
N ALA A 60 98.77 -25.55 61.71
CA ALA A 60 97.33 -25.49 61.94
C ALA A 60 96.87 -24.03 62.19
N VAL A 61 97.59 -23.29 63.04
CA VAL A 61 97.33 -21.86 63.30
C VAL A 61 97.58 -21.02 62.04
N THR A 62 98.66 -21.30 61.30
CA THR A 62 98.94 -20.62 60.02
C THR A 62 97.83 -20.87 58.99
N THR A 63 97.30 -22.09 58.94
CA THR A 63 96.17 -22.45 58.05
C THR A 63 94.91 -21.66 58.39
N LEU A 64 94.67 -21.38 59.67
CA LEU A 64 93.52 -20.57 60.10
C LEU A 64 93.59 -19.10 59.67
N LEU A 65 94.79 -18.52 59.58
CA LEU A 65 94.97 -17.06 59.48
C LEU A 65 95.52 -16.57 58.13
N VAL A 66 96.18 -17.41 57.34
CA VAL A 66 96.90 -16.99 56.11
C VAL A 66 96.19 -17.50 54.85
N PRO A 67 96.15 -16.71 53.75
CA PRO A 67 95.53 -17.15 52.49
C PRO A 67 96.12 -18.46 51.96
N PRO A 68 95.30 -19.45 51.55
CA PRO A 68 95.76 -20.76 51.10
C PRO A 68 96.80 -20.76 49.97
N GLN A 69 96.80 -19.75 49.11
CA GLN A 69 97.76 -19.62 48.00
C GLN A 69 99.17 -19.19 48.46
N ARG A 70 99.27 -18.55 49.64
CA ARG A 70 100.52 -18.02 50.18
C ARG A 70 101.14 -18.93 51.23
N ILE A 71 100.40 -19.90 51.77
CA ILE A 71 100.89 -20.83 52.79
C ILE A 71 101.94 -21.76 52.20
N ALA A 72 103.11 -21.77 52.82
CA ALA A 72 104.11 -22.81 52.64
C ALA A 72 104.15 -23.66 53.92
N TYR A 73 103.64 -24.88 53.84
CA TYR A 73 103.55 -25.80 54.98
C TYR A 73 104.93 -26.31 55.43
N ASN A 74 105.07 -26.60 56.73
CA ASN A 74 106.29 -27.14 57.36
C ASN A 74 107.52 -26.21 57.30
N LYS A 75 107.30 -24.92 57.04
CA LYS A 75 108.38 -23.92 56.93
C LYS A 75 109.07 -23.64 58.26
N ALA A 76 108.35 -23.79 59.38
CA ALA A 76 108.90 -23.71 60.74
C ALA A 76 109.92 -24.83 61.06
N ALA A 77 109.85 -25.98 60.36
CA ALA A 77 110.84 -27.06 60.48
C ALA A 77 111.99 -26.95 59.46
N GLY A 78 111.96 -25.97 58.56
CA GLY A 78 113.04 -25.67 57.63
C GLY A 78 113.06 -26.45 56.31
N ALA A 79 111.93 -27.01 55.86
CA ALA A 79 111.81 -27.74 54.59
C ALA A 79 111.67 -26.81 53.36
N ASP A 80 112.20 -27.25 52.21
CA ASP A 80 112.03 -26.58 50.91
C ASP A 80 110.60 -26.74 50.36
N SER A 81 110.14 -25.78 49.56
CA SER A 81 108.71 -25.45 49.32
C SER A 81 107.84 -26.48 48.55
N ARG A 82 108.16 -27.78 48.55
CA ARG A 82 107.38 -28.81 47.82
C ARG A 82 107.16 -30.13 48.55
N GLU A 83 107.60 -30.29 49.81
CA GLU A 83 107.49 -31.59 50.50
C GLU A 83 106.09 -31.91 51.06
N ARG A 84 105.32 -30.90 51.48
CA ARG A 84 104.00 -31.10 52.11
C ARG A 84 102.96 -30.14 51.56
N SER A 85 101.77 -30.67 51.27
CA SER A 85 100.59 -29.91 50.83
C SER A 85 99.48 -30.02 51.85
N LEU A 86 98.46 -29.14 51.77
CA LEU A 86 97.24 -29.23 52.59
C LEU A 86 96.65 -30.65 52.59
N ARG A 87 96.67 -31.33 51.43
CA ARG A 87 96.21 -32.71 51.29
C ARG A 87 97.01 -33.69 52.16
N SER A 88 98.33 -33.50 52.29
CA SER A 88 99.15 -34.37 53.15
C SER A 88 98.78 -34.26 54.62
N TYR A 89 98.36 -33.08 55.09
CA TYR A 89 97.89 -32.87 56.46
C TYR A 89 96.50 -33.47 56.67
N VAL A 90 95.56 -33.26 55.74
CA VAL A 90 94.19 -33.79 55.83
C VAL A 90 94.17 -35.33 55.72
N MET A 91 94.94 -35.93 54.82
CA MET A 91 95.02 -37.39 54.65
C MET A 91 95.95 -38.08 55.66
N GLY A 92 96.81 -37.31 56.34
CA GLY A 92 97.76 -37.82 57.31
C GLY A 92 98.83 -38.73 56.71
N TYR A 93 99.52 -38.26 55.66
CA TYR A 93 100.62 -39.02 55.05
C TYR A 93 101.82 -39.07 56.01
N TYR A 94 102.20 -40.28 56.43
CA TYR A 94 103.29 -40.48 57.41
C TYR A 94 104.45 -41.33 56.88
N LYS A 95 104.23 -42.12 55.82
CA LYS A 95 105.24 -42.99 55.18
C LYS A 95 105.04 -43.00 53.66
N THR A 96 106.11 -43.20 52.91
CA THR A 96 106.06 -43.48 51.47
C THR A 96 106.44 -44.93 51.22
N GLU A 97 105.66 -45.65 50.43
CA GLU A 97 105.94 -47.02 50.01
C GLU A 97 106.18 -47.08 48.49
N ARG A 98 107.21 -47.83 48.09
CA ARG A 98 107.54 -48.08 46.68
C ARG A 98 106.91 -49.41 46.26
N SER A 99 106.02 -49.38 45.28
CA SER A 99 105.41 -50.59 44.70
C SER A 99 106.31 -51.21 43.64
N ASP A 100 106.50 -52.53 43.67
CA ASP A 100 107.42 -53.29 42.78
C ASP A 100 107.09 -53.23 41.27
N SER A 101 105.91 -52.73 40.88
CA SER A 101 105.43 -52.74 39.50
C SER A 101 105.33 -51.34 38.85
N GLY A 102 105.90 -50.29 39.46
CA GLY A 102 105.98 -48.97 38.81
C GLY A 102 106.87 -47.96 39.53
N HIS A 103 107.60 -47.14 38.75
CA HIS A 103 108.58 -46.14 39.20
C HIS A 103 108.03 -44.95 40.02
N ALA A 104 106.81 -45.02 40.56
CA ALA A 104 106.20 -43.95 41.34
C ALA A 104 106.00 -44.36 42.82
N SER A 105 106.70 -43.66 43.72
CA SER A 105 106.53 -43.75 45.18
C SER A 105 105.12 -43.28 45.57
N LYS A 106 104.33 -44.12 46.28
CA LYS A 106 102.98 -43.75 46.74
C LYS A 106 102.98 -43.48 48.25
N PRO A 107 102.38 -42.37 48.72
CA PRO A 107 102.26 -42.08 50.15
C PRO A 107 101.17 -42.96 50.81
N VAL A 108 101.46 -43.48 52.00
CA VAL A 108 100.52 -44.22 52.86
C VAL A 108 99.76 -43.22 53.75
N ALA A 109 98.43 -43.31 53.76
CA ALA A 109 97.53 -42.39 54.46
C ALA A 109 97.01 -42.98 55.77
N LEU A 110 96.93 -42.16 56.83
CA LEU A 110 96.21 -42.52 58.06
C LEU A 110 94.69 -42.42 57.89
N ARG A 111 94.21 -41.72 56.86
CA ARG A 111 92.80 -41.40 56.65
C ARG A 111 92.36 -41.69 55.22
N ASP A 112 91.09 -42.01 55.06
CA ASP A 112 90.45 -42.27 53.77
C ASP A 112 89.58 -41.08 53.32
N HIS A 113 88.81 -41.29 52.25
CA HIS A 113 87.92 -40.27 51.68
C HIS A 113 86.65 -40.03 52.51
N ASN A 114 86.33 -40.88 53.50
CA ASN A 114 85.19 -40.70 54.40
C ASN A 114 85.57 -39.94 55.67
N SER A 115 86.84 -39.59 55.84
CA SER A 115 87.35 -38.85 56.98
C SER A 115 87.22 -37.33 56.79
N TYR A 116 86.98 -36.61 57.89
CA TYR A 116 87.03 -35.14 57.94
C TYR A 116 88.08 -34.68 58.95
N SER A 117 88.60 -33.47 58.73
CA SER A 117 89.56 -32.80 59.60
C SER A 117 89.00 -31.48 60.07
N VAL A 118 89.27 -31.11 61.33
CA VAL A 118 88.84 -29.83 61.89
C VAL A 118 90.02 -29.18 62.60
N ILE A 119 90.22 -27.89 62.32
CA ILE A 119 91.11 -27.02 63.07
C ILE A 119 90.25 -25.93 63.66
N LEU A 120 90.35 -25.71 64.97
CA LEU A 120 89.58 -24.71 65.69
C LEU A 120 90.51 -23.96 66.64
N SER A 121 90.45 -22.63 66.62
CA SER A 121 91.14 -21.76 67.57
C SER A 121 90.17 -20.78 68.21
N VAL A 122 90.18 -20.70 69.53
CA VAL A 122 89.44 -19.70 70.30
C VAL A 122 90.39 -18.56 70.63
N PHE A 123 90.04 -17.35 70.22
CA PHE A 123 90.73 -16.11 70.55
C PHE A 123 89.91 -15.31 71.54
N GLY A 124 90.54 -14.86 72.62
CA GLY A 124 89.92 -14.04 73.65
C GLY A 124 90.61 -12.69 73.75
N ASN A 125 89.82 -11.64 73.92
CA ASN A 125 90.30 -10.33 74.30
C ASN A 125 89.79 -10.01 75.71
N SER A 126 90.67 -10.18 76.69
CA SER A 126 90.34 -9.99 78.11
C SER A 126 89.94 -8.55 78.43
N GLY A 127 90.43 -7.57 77.67
CA GLY A 127 90.09 -6.14 77.78
C GLY A 127 88.60 -5.85 77.65
N TYR A 128 87.99 -6.44 76.61
CA TYR A 128 86.61 -6.14 76.21
C TYR A 128 85.65 -7.32 76.41
N GLY A 129 86.08 -8.40 77.07
CA GLY A 129 85.28 -9.62 77.27
C GLY A 129 84.84 -10.28 75.96
N GLN A 130 85.60 -10.09 74.87
CA GLN A 130 85.24 -10.58 73.54
C GLN A 130 85.87 -11.96 73.29
N ILE A 131 85.06 -12.89 72.79
CA ILE A 131 85.51 -14.22 72.38
C ILE A 131 85.20 -14.39 70.89
N LEU A 132 86.21 -14.84 70.13
CA LEU A 132 86.09 -15.16 68.72
C LEU A 132 86.69 -16.54 68.45
N THR A 133 85.87 -17.47 68.00
CA THR A 133 86.31 -18.79 67.55
C THR A 133 86.45 -18.80 66.04
N LEU A 134 87.62 -19.20 65.55
CA LEU A 134 87.91 -19.44 64.14
C LEU A 134 88.04 -20.94 63.91
N ALA A 135 87.32 -21.47 62.93
CA ALA A 135 87.44 -22.88 62.58
C ALA A 135 87.49 -23.11 61.06
N GLN A 136 88.21 -24.15 60.66
CA GLN A 136 88.25 -24.66 59.30
C GLN A 136 87.98 -26.16 59.31
N VAL A 137 87.01 -26.58 58.49
CA VAL A 137 86.62 -27.98 58.33
C VAL A 137 87.02 -28.43 56.94
N PHE A 138 87.71 -29.56 56.85
CA PHE A 138 88.20 -30.14 55.61
C PHE A 138 87.61 -31.53 55.39
N TRP A 139 87.31 -31.86 54.14
CA TRP A 139 86.90 -33.21 53.74
C TRP A 139 87.27 -33.50 52.30
N SER A 140 87.40 -34.78 51.98
CA SER A 140 87.63 -35.23 50.61
C SER A 140 86.34 -35.84 50.06
N ARG A 141 85.99 -35.57 48.80
CA ARG A 141 84.91 -36.29 48.10
C ARG A 141 85.45 -37.36 47.16
N ASP A 142 86.67 -37.17 46.66
CA ASP A 142 87.32 -38.05 45.68
C ASP A 142 88.75 -38.43 46.09
N LEU A 143 89.23 -39.54 45.55
CA LEU A 143 90.62 -39.98 45.69
C LEU A 143 91.63 -39.07 44.97
N SER A 144 91.20 -38.10 44.15
CA SER A 144 92.06 -37.14 43.43
C SER A 144 91.54 -35.71 43.57
N GLY A 145 92.41 -34.74 43.89
CA GLY A 145 92.05 -33.31 44.06
C GLY A 145 92.46 -32.70 45.41
N GLN A 146 92.23 -31.39 45.60
CA GLN A 146 92.41 -30.75 46.92
C GLN A 146 91.19 -31.02 47.81
N PRO A 147 91.38 -31.21 49.14
CA PRO A 147 90.26 -31.32 50.06
C PRO A 147 89.33 -30.11 49.95
N ASN A 148 88.03 -30.37 49.94
CA ASN A 148 87.02 -29.33 50.11
C ASN A 148 87.12 -28.75 51.52
N ARG A 149 86.74 -27.48 51.66
CA ARG A 149 86.77 -26.78 52.94
C ARG A 149 85.68 -25.74 53.06
N PHE A 150 85.26 -25.47 54.28
CA PHE A 150 84.52 -24.27 54.62
C PHE A 150 85.11 -23.64 55.88
N TYR A 151 84.87 -22.36 56.05
CA TYR A 151 85.39 -21.55 57.15
C TYR A 151 84.26 -21.15 58.08
N LEU A 152 84.55 -21.04 59.36
CA LEU A 152 83.59 -20.66 60.38
C LEU A 152 84.19 -19.62 61.31
N ILE A 153 83.38 -18.61 61.63
CA ILE A 153 83.67 -17.60 62.65
C ILE A 153 82.49 -17.60 63.63
N ALA A 154 82.76 -17.76 64.93
CA ALA A 154 81.74 -17.66 65.96
C ALA A 154 82.12 -16.66 67.05
N ARG A 155 81.18 -15.84 67.51
CA ARG A 155 81.40 -14.88 68.62
C ARG A 155 81.13 -15.50 70.00
N GLN A 156 81.47 -16.77 70.15
CA GLN A 156 81.29 -17.55 71.35
C GLN A 156 82.36 -18.64 71.40
N ASP A 157 82.60 -19.20 72.57
CA ASP A 157 83.45 -20.38 72.72
C ASP A 157 82.78 -21.59 72.02
N MET A 158 83.56 -22.34 71.23
CA MET A 158 83.13 -23.59 70.62
C MET A 158 84.23 -24.64 70.77
N SER A 159 83.83 -25.90 70.94
CA SER A 159 84.72 -27.06 71.00
C SER A 159 84.44 -28.05 69.86
N ILE A 160 85.45 -28.77 69.41
CA ILE A 160 85.32 -29.81 68.37
C ILE A 160 84.42 -30.94 68.88
N THR A 161 84.57 -31.34 70.15
CA THR A 161 83.82 -32.45 70.75
C THR A 161 82.33 -32.17 70.85
N GLU A 162 81.91 -30.94 71.16
CA GLU A 162 80.48 -30.64 71.30
C GLU A 162 79.83 -30.22 69.98
N HIS A 163 80.55 -29.45 69.15
CA HIS A 163 79.95 -28.76 68.01
C HIS A 163 80.29 -29.40 66.66
N PHE A 164 81.40 -30.13 66.56
CA PHE A 164 81.91 -30.71 65.31
C PHE A 164 81.95 -32.25 65.35
N ALA A 165 81.38 -32.87 66.38
CA ALA A 165 81.19 -34.32 66.49
C ALA A 165 79.70 -34.72 66.35
N ASP A 166 79.46 -36.03 66.21
CA ASP A 166 78.14 -36.68 66.23
C ASP A 166 77.12 -36.16 65.19
N PHE A 167 77.58 -35.85 63.97
CA PHE A 167 76.72 -35.42 62.85
C PHE A 167 76.48 -36.51 61.79
N GLY A 168 76.97 -37.74 62.00
CA GLY A 168 76.91 -38.83 61.02
C GLY A 168 77.97 -38.70 59.92
N SER A 169 77.66 -39.20 58.70
CA SER A 169 78.58 -39.18 57.55
C SER A 169 78.32 -38.02 56.56
N ASP A 170 77.28 -37.20 56.76
CA ASP A 170 76.94 -36.09 55.84
C ASP A 170 77.37 -34.72 56.39
N ILE A 171 78.36 -34.13 55.72
CA ILE A 171 78.92 -32.82 56.05
C ILE A 171 77.93 -31.68 55.83
N ASN A 172 76.93 -31.86 54.97
CA ASN A 172 75.88 -30.85 54.80
C ASN A 172 75.02 -30.73 56.06
N LEU A 173 74.82 -31.83 56.80
CA LEU A 173 74.08 -31.83 58.06
C LEU A 173 74.85 -31.08 59.15
N LEU A 174 76.18 -31.28 59.23
CA LEU A 174 77.06 -30.47 60.09
C LEU A 174 76.99 -28.99 59.71
N ARG A 175 77.10 -28.67 58.42
CA ARG A 175 77.06 -27.28 57.93
C ARG A 175 75.72 -26.60 58.25
N LYS A 176 74.61 -27.32 58.16
CA LYS A 176 73.27 -26.81 58.52
C LYS A 176 73.13 -26.59 60.04
N ARG A 177 73.63 -27.52 60.86
CA ARG A 177 73.66 -27.41 62.33
C ARG A 177 74.48 -26.21 62.79
N LEU A 178 75.68 -26.03 62.24
CA LEU A 178 76.56 -24.90 62.57
C LEU A 178 75.98 -23.56 62.13
N ARG A 179 75.28 -23.50 60.99
CA ARG A 179 74.60 -22.27 60.54
C ARG A 179 73.40 -21.89 61.42
N ALA A 180 72.75 -22.88 62.03
CA ALA A 180 71.65 -22.66 62.97
C ALA A 180 72.15 -22.28 64.38
N ALA A 181 73.44 -22.48 64.69
CA ALA A 181 74.02 -22.10 65.96
C ALA A 181 74.06 -20.56 66.10
N PRO A 182 73.70 -20.02 67.28
CA PRO A 182 73.71 -18.58 67.48
C PRO A 182 75.12 -18.00 67.29
N LYS A 183 75.17 -16.76 66.79
CA LYS A 183 76.42 -15.98 66.64
C LYS A 183 77.51 -16.63 65.77
N THR A 184 77.14 -17.54 64.87
CA THR A 184 78.05 -18.31 64.00
C THR A 184 77.86 -17.95 62.53
N ASP A 185 78.95 -17.59 61.84
CA ASP A 185 78.99 -17.21 60.43
C ASP A 185 79.84 -18.23 59.64
N ILE A 186 79.31 -18.76 58.52
CA ILE A 186 80.00 -19.75 57.67
C ILE A 186 80.34 -19.13 56.31
N TYR A 187 81.57 -19.34 55.85
CA TYR A 187 82.08 -18.85 54.57
C TYR A 187 82.57 -19.98 53.68
N ASP A 188 82.34 -19.85 52.37
CA ASP A 188 82.80 -20.82 51.35
C ASP A 188 84.20 -20.50 50.81
N SER A 189 84.69 -19.27 50.97
CA SER A 189 86.00 -18.85 50.45
C SER A 189 86.79 -18.03 51.48
N PHE A 190 88.12 -18.06 51.34
CA PHE A 190 89.02 -17.39 52.27
C PHE A 190 88.91 -15.86 52.26
N PRO A 191 88.79 -15.14 51.12
CA PRO A 191 88.74 -13.67 51.12
C PRO A 191 87.62 -13.05 52.00
N PRO A 192 86.35 -13.48 51.93
CA PRO A 192 85.30 -12.94 52.80
C PRO A 192 85.47 -13.37 54.27
N TYR A 193 85.98 -14.58 54.52
CA TYR A 193 86.36 -15.02 55.87
C TYR A 193 87.48 -14.14 56.45
N ALA A 194 88.49 -13.83 55.65
CA ALA A 194 89.63 -13.00 56.03
C ALA A 194 89.24 -11.55 56.30
N ALA A 195 88.42 -10.95 55.43
CA ALA A 195 87.89 -9.61 55.66
C ALA A 195 87.08 -9.53 56.96
N ASP A 196 86.28 -10.56 57.28
CA ASP A 196 85.45 -10.54 58.48
C ASP A 196 86.25 -10.75 59.77
N PHE A 197 87.16 -11.72 59.86
CA PHE A 197 87.98 -11.86 61.06
C PHE A 197 88.94 -10.66 61.23
N ARG A 198 89.50 -10.10 60.15
CA ARG A 198 90.36 -8.90 60.22
C ARG A 198 89.61 -7.69 60.74
N ARG A 199 88.39 -7.46 60.26
CA ARG A 199 87.53 -6.39 60.78
C ARG A 199 87.23 -6.58 62.27
N ARG A 200 87.00 -7.83 62.71
CA ARG A 200 86.74 -8.14 64.12
C ARG A 200 87.98 -8.02 65.00
N PHE A 201 89.16 -8.35 64.47
CA PHE A 201 90.46 -8.18 65.13
C PHE A 201 91.00 -6.75 65.07
N GLY A 202 90.43 -5.86 64.24
CA GLY A 202 90.91 -4.49 64.07
C GLY A 202 92.15 -4.35 63.17
N ILE A 203 92.30 -5.19 62.14
CA ILE A 203 93.47 -5.23 61.24
C ILE A 203 93.16 -4.50 59.91
N ASP A 204 93.54 -3.23 59.80
CA ASP A 204 93.25 -2.38 58.63
C ASP A 204 94.07 -2.72 57.36
N ASN A 205 95.34 -3.11 57.51
CA ASN A 205 96.25 -3.37 56.38
C ASN A 205 96.42 -4.87 56.07
N ASP A 206 96.36 -5.24 54.78
CA ASP A 206 96.58 -6.62 54.31
C ASP A 206 98.03 -7.09 54.53
N GLN A 207 98.99 -6.14 54.53
CA GLN A 207 100.40 -6.44 54.81
C GLN A 207 100.63 -6.97 56.24
N ALA A 208 99.72 -6.73 57.19
CA ALA A 208 99.86 -7.23 58.56
C ALA A 208 99.80 -8.78 58.63
N LEU A 209 99.00 -9.42 57.78
CA LEU A 209 98.94 -10.88 57.69
C LEU A 209 100.17 -11.46 56.97
N ASP A 210 100.73 -10.72 56.00
CA ASP A 210 101.98 -11.10 55.35
C ASP A 210 103.15 -11.03 56.34
N LEU A 211 103.20 -10.00 57.18
CA LEU A 211 104.14 -9.88 58.29
C LEU A 211 104.01 -11.07 59.25
N PHE A 212 102.78 -11.47 59.63
CA PHE A 212 102.56 -12.64 60.49
C PHE A 212 103.11 -13.93 59.85
N HIS A 213 102.78 -14.20 58.59
CA HIS A 213 103.27 -15.39 57.87
C HIS A 213 104.80 -15.41 57.73
N GLN A 214 105.43 -14.25 57.49
CA GLN A 214 106.88 -14.13 57.47
C GLN A 214 107.51 -14.33 58.85
N THR A 215 106.86 -13.84 59.91
CA THR A 215 107.32 -13.95 61.31
C THR A 215 107.30 -15.39 61.81
N VAL A 216 106.26 -16.17 61.48
CA VAL A 216 106.17 -17.62 61.78
C VAL A 216 107.33 -18.41 61.13
N SER A 217 107.92 -17.85 60.06
CA SER A 217 109.00 -18.42 59.28
C SER A 217 110.35 -17.70 59.49
N MET A 218 110.62 -17.15 60.69
CA MET A 218 111.90 -16.51 61.03
C MET A 218 113.07 -17.51 61.05
N LYS A 219 113.51 -17.92 59.86
CA LYS A 219 114.81 -18.57 59.61
C LYS A 219 115.71 -17.47 59.02
N SER A 220 116.32 -16.68 59.90
CA SER A 220 117.27 -15.57 59.64
C SER A 220 116.69 -14.31 58.96
N VAL A 221 116.54 -13.22 59.74
CA VAL A 221 116.38 -11.87 59.18
C VAL A 221 117.78 -11.38 58.79
N GLY A 222 118.13 -11.47 57.51
CA GLY A 222 119.46 -11.07 57.01
C GLY A 222 119.71 -9.56 57.03
N ASN A 223 118.67 -8.71 57.05
CA ASN A 223 118.81 -7.26 57.14
C ASN A 223 117.53 -6.58 57.65
N LEU A 224 117.55 -6.13 58.91
CA LEU A 224 116.43 -5.46 59.58
C LEU A 224 116.07 -4.13 58.90
N THR A 225 117.06 -3.41 58.36
CA THR A 225 116.85 -2.11 57.69
C THR A 225 116.16 -2.27 56.35
N ALA A 226 116.52 -3.31 55.58
CA ALA A 226 115.82 -3.63 54.33
C ALA A 226 114.37 -4.03 54.61
N PHE A 227 114.13 -4.83 55.66
CA PHE A 227 112.79 -5.18 56.08
C PHE A 227 111.93 -3.96 56.42
N VAL A 228 112.45 -3.03 57.23
CA VAL A 228 111.72 -1.79 57.57
C VAL A 228 111.53 -0.90 56.33
N ARG A 229 112.54 -0.73 55.47
CA ARG A 229 112.41 0.11 54.26
C ARG A 229 111.48 -0.45 53.20
N THR A 230 111.40 -1.77 53.06
CA THR A 230 110.58 -2.42 52.03
C THR A 230 109.17 -2.73 52.52
N HIS A 231 109.00 -3.01 53.81
CA HIS A 231 107.71 -3.47 54.36
C HIS A 231 107.08 -2.53 55.39
N MET A 232 107.79 -1.49 55.88
CA MET A 232 107.26 -0.54 56.87
C MET A 232 107.35 0.94 56.46
N LEU A 233 108.07 1.30 55.38
CA LEU A 233 108.23 2.69 54.91
C LEU A 233 107.75 2.84 53.46
N GLU A 234 106.92 3.86 53.22
CA GLU A 234 106.38 4.17 51.89
C GLU A 234 107.41 4.85 50.98
N ALA A 235 107.45 4.49 49.69
CA ALA A 235 108.26 5.19 48.69
C ALA A 235 107.47 6.36 48.05
N ALA A 236 108.00 7.58 48.10
CA ALA A 236 107.37 8.75 47.47
C ALA A 236 107.75 8.86 45.99
N ASP A 237 106.78 8.66 45.08
CA ASP A 237 107.01 8.61 43.63
C ASP A 237 106.66 9.95 42.95
N THR A 238 107.67 10.71 42.48
CA THR A 238 107.51 12.08 41.93
C THR A 238 107.25 12.14 40.42
N ARG A 239 107.65 11.12 39.65
CA ARG A 239 107.39 11.05 38.20
C ARG A 239 105.89 10.92 37.84
N PRO A 240 105.09 10.11 38.56
CA PRO A 240 103.64 10.08 38.37
C PRO A 240 103.01 11.44 38.61
N ARG A 241 103.53 12.24 39.55
CA ARG A 241 103.00 13.59 39.87
C ARG A 241 103.16 14.58 38.71
N ILE A 242 104.30 14.61 38.02
CA ILE A 242 104.50 15.49 36.85
C ILE A 242 103.63 15.03 35.67
N LYS A 243 103.56 13.72 35.44
CA LYS A 243 102.70 13.16 34.40
C LYS A 243 101.21 13.42 34.70
N ALA A 244 100.81 13.35 35.96
CA ALA A 244 99.47 13.73 36.40
C ALA A 244 99.19 15.22 36.17
N LEU A 245 100.18 16.10 36.33
CA LEU A 245 100.02 17.54 36.12
C LEU A 245 99.90 17.91 34.62
N LEU A 246 100.70 17.28 33.75
CA LEU A 246 100.55 17.42 32.29
C LEU A 246 99.23 16.84 31.80
N ASN A 247 98.87 15.64 32.26
CA ASN A 247 97.56 15.06 31.97
C ASN A 247 96.43 15.97 32.47
N HIS A 248 96.58 16.58 33.65
CA HIS A 248 95.59 17.51 34.17
C HIS A 248 95.46 18.78 33.31
N PHE A 249 96.55 19.29 32.75
CA PHE A 249 96.50 20.43 31.82
C PHE A 249 95.85 20.06 30.48
N ASP A 250 96.14 18.88 29.95
CA ASP A 250 95.48 18.34 28.76
C ASP A 250 93.98 18.11 29.02
N ASP A 251 93.64 17.56 30.18
CA ASP A 251 92.26 17.37 30.62
C ASP A 251 91.53 18.72 30.77
N LEU A 252 92.20 19.75 31.31
CA LEU A 252 91.66 21.11 31.39
C LEU A 252 91.46 21.74 30.00
N THR A 253 92.38 21.51 29.08
CA THR A 253 92.28 22.02 27.71
C THR A 253 91.16 21.33 26.94
N ARG A 254 91.05 19.99 27.04
CA ARG A 254 89.92 19.24 26.49
C ARG A 254 88.60 19.66 27.12
N ALA A 255 88.57 19.90 28.43
CA ALA A 255 87.38 20.40 29.11
C ALA A 255 87.00 21.80 28.60
N HIS A 256 87.97 22.70 28.41
CA HIS A 256 87.74 24.02 27.84
C HIS A 256 87.22 23.95 26.40
N GLU A 257 87.85 23.16 25.53
CA GLU A 257 87.40 22.94 24.15
C GLU A 257 86.00 22.32 24.10
N ALA A 258 85.72 21.36 24.98
CA ALA A 258 84.38 20.77 25.11
C ALA A 258 83.35 21.83 25.53
N VAL A 259 83.68 22.71 26.48
CA VAL A 259 82.82 23.82 26.91
C VAL A 259 82.59 24.82 25.77
N VAL A 260 83.63 25.19 25.02
CA VAL A 260 83.51 26.10 23.86
C VAL A 260 82.64 25.47 22.77
N LYS A 261 82.83 24.18 22.48
CA LYS A 261 82.01 23.44 21.53
C LYS A 261 80.55 23.34 21.98
N ALA A 262 80.32 23.03 23.26
CA ALA A 262 78.98 22.99 23.85
C ALA A 262 78.32 24.38 23.80
N LYS A 263 79.07 25.46 24.07
CA LYS A 263 78.57 26.83 23.97
C LYS A 263 78.15 27.17 22.53
N LYS A 264 78.99 26.88 21.54
CA LYS A 264 78.63 27.04 20.11
C LYS A 264 77.41 26.21 19.71
N GLN A 265 77.29 24.99 20.23
CA GLN A 265 76.11 24.14 19.99
C GLN A 265 74.85 24.76 20.60
N ILE A 266 74.94 25.28 21.83
CA ILE A 266 73.83 26.01 22.48
C ILE A 266 73.46 27.24 21.66
N ASP A 267 74.44 28.04 21.23
CA ASP A 267 74.20 29.26 20.44
C ASP A 267 73.47 28.93 19.12
N LEU A 268 73.86 27.85 18.43
CA LEU A 268 73.20 27.40 17.19
C LEU A 268 71.82 26.78 17.43
N LEU A 269 71.63 26.04 18.53
CA LEU A 269 70.36 25.37 18.84
C LEU A 269 69.34 26.30 19.49
N THR A 270 69.76 27.40 20.11
CA THR A 270 68.88 28.37 20.77
C THR A 270 67.83 28.98 19.84
N PRO A 271 68.16 29.51 18.64
CA PRO A 271 67.15 30.01 17.70
C PRO A 271 66.24 28.88 17.21
N LEU A 272 66.78 27.70 16.88
CA LEU A 272 65.98 26.55 16.46
C LEU A 272 64.98 26.11 17.53
N ALA A 273 65.37 26.13 18.81
CA ALA A 273 64.48 25.82 19.92
C ALA A 273 63.39 26.89 20.07
N ALA A 274 63.70 28.17 19.83
CA ALA A 274 62.72 29.25 19.83
C ALA A 274 61.72 29.10 18.66
N ASP A 275 62.21 28.80 17.46
CA ASP A 275 61.38 28.57 16.27
C ASP A 275 60.51 27.34 16.44
N CYS A 276 61.02 26.24 17.00
CA CYS A 276 60.22 25.07 17.34
C CYS A 276 59.12 25.38 18.37
N ARG A 277 59.39 26.25 19.36
CA ARG A 277 58.35 26.70 20.30
C ARG A 277 57.28 27.51 19.58
N GLN A 278 57.66 28.47 18.74
CA GLN A 278 56.72 29.25 17.95
C GLN A 278 55.91 28.36 16.99
N TYR A 279 56.56 27.42 16.30
CA TYR A 279 55.90 26.47 15.42
C TYR A 279 54.88 25.61 16.17
N ARG A 280 55.22 25.10 17.35
CA ARG A 280 54.29 24.34 18.20
C ARG A 280 53.11 25.20 18.63
N GLU A 281 53.35 26.45 19.03
CA GLU A 281 52.29 27.38 19.42
C GLU A 281 51.35 27.70 18.26
N ILE A 282 51.89 28.01 17.08
CA ILE A 282 51.11 28.28 15.87
C ILE A 282 50.33 27.02 15.46
N THR A 283 50.97 25.85 15.44
CA THR A 283 50.31 24.58 15.08
C THR A 283 49.18 24.26 16.05
N ALA A 284 49.39 24.45 17.35
CA ALA A 284 48.35 24.27 18.37
C ALA A 284 47.20 25.26 18.16
N ARG A 285 47.49 26.55 17.91
CA ARG A 285 46.47 27.56 17.59
C ARG A 285 45.70 27.22 16.33
N THR A 286 46.38 26.87 15.24
CA THR A 286 45.74 26.48 13.98
C THR A 286 44.89 25.22 14.17
N GLY A 287 45.39 24.23 14.91
CA GLY A 287 44.62 23.02 15.27
C GLY A 287 43.36 23.36 16.07
N HIS A 288 43.49 24.22 17.07
CA HIS A 288 42.36 24.71 17.86
C HIS A 288 41.34 25.44 16.99
N TRP A 289 41.77 26.36 16.13
CA TRP A 289 40.84 27.09 15.25
C TRP A 289 40.17 26.20 14.21
N ARG A 290 40.87 25.18 13.67
CA ARG A 290 40.26 24.18 12.80
C ARG A 290 39.22 23.35 13.54
N TYR A 291 39.53 22.89 14.75
CA TYR A 291 38.58 22.19 15.61
C TYR A 291 37.33 23.04 15.89
N CYS A 292 37.50 24.32 16.24
CA CYS A 292 36.40 25.25 16.44
C CYS A 292 35.57 25.44 15.16
N ARG A 293 36.22 25.64 14.01
CA ARG A 293 35.55 25.79 12.70
C ARG A 293 34.74 24.55 12.35
N ASP A 294 35.32 23.37 12.46
CA ASP A 294 34.66 22.11 12.11
C ASP A 294 33.49 21.83 13.08
N GLY A 295 33.61 22.25 14.34
CA GLY A 295 32.54 22.25 15.34
C GLY A 295 31.40 23.26 15.10
N LEU A 296 31.59 24.29 14.28
CA LEU A 296 30.54 25.29 14.01
C LEU A 296 29.29 24.66 13.40
N GLN A 297 29.44 23.68 12.50
CA GLN A 297 28.29 23.02 11.88
C GLN A 297 27.43 22.31 12.93
N VAL A 298 28.05 21.60 13.87
CA VAL A 298 27.35 20.93 14.97
C VAL A 298 26.72 21.96 15.91
N HIS A 299 27.43 23.04 16.24
CA HIS A 299 26.92 24.12 17.08
C HIS A 299 25.66 24.77 16.47
N PHE A 300 25.71 25.15 15.20
CA PHE A 300 24.55 25.71 14.49
C PHE A 300 23.42 24.69 14.31
N ALA A 301 23.74 23.41 14.11
CA ALA A 301 22.73 22.36 14.06
C ALA A 301 21.99 22.21 15.40
N LEU A 302 22.71 22.27 16.53
CA LEU A 302 22.11 22.25 17.87
C LEU A 302 21.23 23.48 18.12
N GLN A 303 21.70 24.68 17.78
CA GLN A 303 20.87 25.90 17.88
C GLN A 303 19.62 25.81 16.99
N LYS A 304 19.77 25.32 15.76
CA LYS A 304 18.65 25.14 14.84
C LYS A 304 17.66 24.10 15.38
N ALA A 305 18.14 22.98 15.92
CA ALA A 305 17.31 21.97 16.54
C ALA A 305 16.53 22.54 17.74
N GLU A 306 17.17 23.36 18.57
CA GLU A 306 16.51 24.04 19.69
C GLU A 306 15.42 25.01 19.20
N LEU A 307 15.71 25.84 18.19
CA LEU A 307 14.73 26.78 17.63
C LEU A 307 13.54 26.05 16.98
N ILE A 308 13.80 24.95 16.27
CA ILE A 308 12.75 24.10 15.69
C ILE A 308 11.93 23.45 16.80
N GLY A 309 12.57 22.93 17.85
CA GLY A 309 11.89 22.38 19.02
C GLY A 309 10.96 23.40 19.66
N ARG A 310 11.45 24.61 19.96
CA ARG A 310 10.63 25.72 20.48
C ARG A 310 9.47 26.08 19.54
N ARG A 311 9.66 25.98 18.22
CA ARG A 311 8.59 26.26 17.25
C ARG A 311 7.55 25.14 17.24
N LEU A 312 7.97 23.88 17.32
CA LEU A 312 7.09 22.73 17.44
C LEU A 312 6.26 22.81 18.72
N ASP A 313 6.88 23.12 19.87
CA ASP A 313 6.18 23.28 21.14
C ASP A 313 5.11 24.39 21.06
N LYS A 314 5.43 25.52 20.43
CA LYS A 314 4.46 26.61 20.21
C LYS A 314 3.29 26.17 19.33
N LEU A 315 3.57 25.44 18.25
CA LEU A 315 2.53 24.94 17.35
C LEU A 315 1.66 23.88 18.03
N ASP A 316 2.23 23.03 18.87
CA ASP A 316 1.49 22.01 19.62
C ASP A 316 0.60 22.64 20.71
N GLN A 317 1.10 23.68 21.39
CA GLN A 317 0.29 24.49 22.30
C GLN A 317 -0.87 25.19 21.57
N GLU A 318 -0.60 25.76 20.39
CA GLU A 318 -1.64 26.41 19.57
C GLU A 318 -2.69 25.41 19.10
N LYS A 319 -2.24 24.24 18.61
CA LYS A 319 -3.12 23.12 18.23
C LYS A 319 -3.99 22.70 19.42
N THR A 320 -3.39 22.44 20.58
CA THR A 320 -4.12 22.05 21.79
C THR A 320 -5.15 23.11 22.20
N ARG A 321 -4.77 24.40 22.14
CA ARG A 321 -5.68 25.51 22.41
C ARG A 321 -6.86 25.56 21.43
N LEU A 322 -6.60 25.37 20.14
CA LEU A 322 -7.63 25.34 19.10
C LEU A 322 -8.56 24.13 19.28
N GLU A 323 -8.02 22.94 19.58
CA GLU A 323 -8.82 21.75 19.86
C GLU A 323 -9.70 21.90 21.11
N GLN A 324 -9.18 22.52 22.17
CA GLN A 324 -9.99 22.88 23.34
C GLN A 324 -11.06 23.90 22.98
N ARG A 325 -10.74 24.89 22.14
CA ARG A 325 -11.73 25.89 21.68
C ARG A 325 -12.83 25.25 20.84
N ILE A 326 -12.49 24.32 19.95
CA ILE A 326 -13.45 23.56 19.15
C ILE A 326 -14.35 22.74 20.07
N ARG A 327 -13.78 21.99 21.02
CA ARG A 327 -14.56 21.22 22.02
C ARG A 327 -15.50 22.12 22.81
N HIS A 328 -15.00 23.22 23.35
CA HIS A 328 -15.82 24.19 24.08
C HIS A 328 -16.95 24.78 23.22
N LEU A 329 -16.69 25.10 21.96
CA LEU A 329 -17.73 25.60 21.04
C LEU A 329 -18.75 24.52 20.67
N MET A 330 -18.33 23.26 20.52
CA MET A 330 -19.22 22.12 20.29
C MET A 330 -20.12 21.88 21.51
N ASP A 331 -19.55 21.90 22.72
CA ASP A 331 -20.30 21.75 23.96
C ASP A 331 -21.27 22.92 24.16
N LYS A 332 -20.81 24.16 23.92
CA LYS A 332 -21.67 25.34 23.96
C LYS A 332 -22.82 25.23 22.96
N ARG A 333 -22.55 24.79 21.73
CA ARG A 333 -23.59 24.54 20.72
C ARG A 333 -24.57 23.47 21.19
N ARG A 334 -24.08 22.37 21.77
CA ARG A 334 -24.93 21.29 22.31
C ARG A 334 -25.81 21.79 23.45
N GLN A 335 -25.24 22.57 24.38
CA GLN A 335 -25.97 23.20 25.48
C GLN A 335 -27.02 24.17 24.95
N GLN A 336 -26.67 25.05 24.01
CA GLN A 336 -27.62 26.00 23.41
C GLN A 336 -28.74 25.31 22.63
N LEU A 337 -28.46 24.19 21.96
CA LEU A 337 -29.50 23.39 21.31
C LEU A 337 -30.42 22.73 22.35
N ALA A 338 -29.85 22.16 23.41
CA ALA A 338 -30.62 21.58 24.51
C ALA A 338 -31.45 22.64 25.25
N GLU A 339 -30.89 23.82 25.52
CA GLU A 339 -31.57 24.96 26.13
C GLU A 339 -32.67 25.50 25.22
N ARG A 340 -32.42 25.62 23.91
CA ARG A 340 -33.46 25.96 22.93
C ARG A 340 -34.60 24.95 23.00
N ASP A 341 -34.29 23.66 23.02
CA ASP A 341 -35.30 22.61 23.05
C ASP A 341 -36.04 22.55 24.39
N GLN A 342 -35.36 22.82 25.50
CA GLN A 342 -35.97 22.99 26.81
C GLN A 342 -36.85 24.24 26.87
N ILE A 343 -36.42 25.37 26.32
CA ILE A 343 -37.24 26.58 26.22
C ILE A 343 -38.45 26.32 25.32
N LYS A 344 -38.29 25.60 24.20
CA LYS A 344 -39.41 25.16 23.38
C LYS A 344 -40.38 24.27 24.16
N SER A 345 -39.87 23.32 24.95
CA SER A 345 -40.70 22.49 25.83
C SER A 345 -41.37 23.32 26.90
N ASN A 346 -40.65 24.20 27.61
CA ASN A 346 -41.21 25.09 28.63
C ASN A 346 -42.25 26.04 28.04
N ILE A 347 -42.03 26.57 26.83
CA ILE A 347 -43.04 27.31 26.07
C ILE A 347 -44.21 26.37 25.80
N ALA A 348 -43.97 25.15 25.35
CA ALA A 348 -45.04 24.20 25.09
C ALA A 348 -45.91 23.92 26.34
N ASP A 349 -45.26 23.58 27.45
CA ASP A 349 -45.80 23.16 28.73
C ASP A 349 -46.48 24.32 29.49
N ASN A 350 -45.92 25.54 29.44
CA ASN A 350 -46.52 26.74 30.06
C ASN A 350 -47.56 27.43 29.17
N GLY A 351 -48.19 26.68 28.25
CA GLY A 351 -49.29 27.18 27.45
C GLY A 351 -48.89 28.03 26.26
N GLY A 352 -47.61 28.09 25.90
CA GLY A 352 -47.08 28.61 24.65
C GLY A 352 -47.26 27.65 23.46
N ASP A 353 -47.28 26.32 23.66
CA ASP A 353 -47.84 25.40 22.64
C ASP A 353 -49.34 25.63 22.59
N ARG A 354 -50.01 25.86 23.72
CA ARG A 354 -51.44 26.16 23.71
C ARG A 354 -51.72 27.50 23.04
N LEU A 355 -50.88 28.53 23.19
CA LEU A 355 -51.01 29.84 22.54
C LEU A 355 -50.55 29.81 21.08
N ALA A 356 -49.50 29.06 20.73
CA ALA A 356 -49.06 28.86 19.36
C ALA A 356 -50.03 27.95 18.60
N ARG A 357 -50.55 26.88 19.22
CA ARG A 357 -51.67 26.09 18.72
C ARG A 357 -52.91 26.93 18.65
N ILE A 358 -53.30 27.73 19.65
CA ILE A 358 -54.43 28.65 19.54
C ILE A 358 -54.18 29.70 18.46
N LYS A 359 -52.95 30.17 18.21
CA LYS A 359 -52.65 31.13 17.14
C LYS A 359 -52.67 30.47 15.75
N ILE A 360 -52.15 29.25 15.63
CA ILE A 360 -52.22 28.41 14.43
C ILE A 360 -53.66 27.95 14.20
N GLU A 361 -54.41 27.62 15.23
CA GLU A 361 -55.82 27.27 15.21
C GLU A 361 -56.65 28.51 14.91
N ILE A 362 -56.32 29.70 15.41
CA ILE A 362 -57.00 30.95 15.02
C ILE A 362 -56.67 31.26 13.56
N GLN A 363 -55.42 31.13 13.11
CA GLN A 363 -55.07 31.33 11.70
C GLN A 363 -55.71 30.29 10.80
N ASN A 364 -55.67 29.02 11.19
CA ASN A 364 -56.29 27.91 10.47
C ASN A 364 -57.81 28.07 10.49
N HIS A 365 -58.46 28.31 11.62
CA HIS A 365 -59.90 28.56 11.73
C HIS A 365 -60.32 29.87 11.06
N THR A 366 -59.46 30.90 10.99
CA THR A 366 -59.75 32.14 10.24
C THR A 366 -59.63 31.89 8.75
N ARG A 367 -58.61 31.15 8.30
CA ARG A 367 -58.44 30.71 6.91
C ARG A 367 -59.52 29.71 6.52
N GLU A 368 -59.92 28.82 7.42
CA GLU A 368 -60.98 27.84 7.28
C GLU A 368 -62.33 28.56 7.26
N LYS A 369 -62.55 29.57 8.10
CA LYS A 369 -63.73 30.45 8.07
C LYS A 369 -63.77 31.24 6.77
N GLY A 370 -62.65 31.82 6.32
CA GLY A 370 -62.52 32.50 5.04
C GLY A 370 -62.83 31.55 3.88
N ARG A 371 -62.21 30.36 3.86
CA ARG A 371 -62.44 29.30 2.87
C ARG A 371 -63.88 28.78 2.90
N ARG A 372 -64.47 28.59 4.08
CA ARG A 372 -65.87 28.15 4.26
C ARG A 372 -66.84 29.25 3.84
N ARG A 373 -66.54 30.52 4.14
CA ARG A 373 -67.32 31.68 3.70
C ARG A 373 -67.24 31.87 2.20
N GLU A 374 -66.05 31.85 1.61
CA GLU A 374 -65.87 31.87 0.16
C GLU A 374 -66.55 30.68 -0.52
N ARG A 375 -66.46 29.48 0.09
CA ARG A 375 -67.18 28.29 -0.41
C ARG A 375 -68.69 28.46 -0.30
N ALA A 376 -69.20 29.02 0.78
CA ALA A 376 -70.63 29.27 0.98
C ALA A 376 -71.15 30.36 0.04
N GLU A 377 -70.42 31.47 -0.13
CA GLU A 377 -70.73 32.55 -1.07
C GLU A 377 -70.65 32.05 -2.51
N ARG A 378 -69.63 31.25 -2.85
CA ARG A 378 -69.51 30.60 -4.16
C ARG A 378 -70.63 29.59 -4.38
N TYR A 379 -70.97 28.80 -3.36
CA TYR A 379 -72.09 27.88 -3.42
C TYR A 379 -73.41 28.63 -3.62
N GLN A 380 -73.69 29.69 -2.87
CA GLN A 380 -74.89 30.53 -3.03
C GLN A 380 -74.96 31.17 -4.42
N LEU A 381 -73.84 31.66 -4.95
CA LEU A 381 -73.79 32.20 -6.31
C LEU A 381 -74.13 31.13 -7.35
N LEU A 382 -73.55 29.93 -7.19
CA LEU A 382 -73.77 28.80 -8.10
C LEU A 382 -75.17 28.21 -7.95
N SER A 383 -75.72 28.10 -6.74
CA SER A 383 -77.06 27.58 -6.47
C SER A 383 -78.12 28.51 -7.05
N ARG A 384 -77.95 29.83 -6.92
CA ARG A 384 -78.83 30.83 -7.57
C ARG A 384 -78.79 30.74 -9.09
N ARG A 385 -77.60 30.54 -9.68
CA ARG A 385 -77.46 30.31 -11.13
C ARG A 385 -78.15 29.02 -11.59
N ALA A 386 -78.14 27.98 -10.75
CA ALA A 386 -78.81 26.71 -10.99
C ALA A 386 -80.30 26.70 -10.56
N ALA A 387 -80.86 27.85 -10.17
CA ALA A 387 -82.25 27.99 -9.67
C ALA A 387 -82.59 27.06 -8.48
N LEU A 388 -81.59 26.72 -7.66
CA LEU A 388 -81.73 25.94 -6.43
C LEU A 388 -82.06 26.83 -5.23
N LYS A 389 -82.65 26.24 -4.20
CA LYS A 389 -83.08 26.96 -2.99
C LYS A 389 -81.86 27.48 -2.20
N ASP A 390 -81.94 28.72 -1.72
CA ASP A 390 -80.93 29.28 -0.80
C ASP A 390 -80.94 28.47 0.51
N ILE A 391 -79.74 28.04 0.94
CA ILE A 391 -79.57 27.13 2.07
C ILE A 391 -79.54 27.90 3.39
N LEU A 392 -80.38 27.47 4.35
CA LEU A 392 -80.39 27.99 5.72
C LEU A 392 -79.99 26.91 6.75
N ASN A 393 -80.14 25.62 6.43
CA ASN A 393 -79.77 24.50 7.30
C ASN A 393 -79.12 23.32 6.52
N VAL A 394 -78.69 22.28 7.23
CA VAL A 394 -78.00 21.11 6.62
C VAL A 394 -78.96 20.27 5.77
N ASP A 395 -80.24 20.22 6.13
CA ASP A 395 -81.26 19.49 5.37
C ASP A 395 -81.47 20.12 3.98
N ASP A 396 -81.50 21.46 3.87
CA ASP A 396 -81.55 22.20 2.60
C ASP A 396 -80.33 21.89 1.70
N PHE A 397 -79.17 21.56 2.29
CA PHE A 397 -77.98 21.16 1.54
C PHE A 397 -78.11 19.75 0.97
N HIS A 398 -78.59 18.80 1.76
CA HIS A 398 -78.84 17.43 1.30
C HIS A 398 -79.94 17.38 0.24
N ASP A 399 -81.01 18.15 0.41
CA ASP A 399 -82.08 18.29 -0.58
C ASP A 399 -81.55 18.87 -1.89
N ASN A 400 -80.70 19.91 -1.83
CA ASN A 400 -80.05 20.46 -3.01
C ASN A 400 -79.09 19.46 -3.66
N LEU A 401 -78.41 18.62 -2.89
CA LEU A 401 -77.46 17.63 -3.44
C LEU A 401 -78.20 16.52 -4.20
N ALA A 402 -79.28 15.99 -3.64
CA ALA A 402 -80.16 15.05 -4.33
C ALA A 402 -80.81 15.69 -5.58
N ARG A 403 -81.15 16.98 -5.51
CA ARG A 403 -81.70 17.73 -6.64
C ARG A 403 -80.66 18.02 -7.71
N ILE A 404 -79.39 18.24 -7.35
CA ILE A 404 -78.28 18.37 -8.29
C ILE A 404 -78.03 17.04 -9.00
N GLU A 405 -78.06 15.91 -8.29
CA GLU A 405 -77.93 14.59 -8.92
C GLU A 405 -79.07 14.36 -9.93
N SER A 406 -80.32 14.62 -9.54
CA SER A 406 -81.46 14.51 -10.46
C SER A 406 -81.40 15.49 -11.64
N LEU A 407 -80.96 16.74 -11.42
CA LEU A 407 -80.78 17.72 -12.49
C LEU A 407 -79.64 17.32 -13.44
N LYS A 408 -78.55 16.78 -12.88
CA LYS A 408 -77.41 16.32 -13.67
C LYS A 408 -77.78 15.09 -14.50
N GLU A 409 -78.46 14.11 -13.92
CA GLU A 409 -78.98 12.96 -14.68
C GLU A 409 -79.94 13.42 -15.79
N GLY A 410 -80.81 14.39 -15.51
CA GLY A 410 -81.70 14.98 -16.51
C GLY A 410 -80.95 15.72 -17.63
N LEU A 411 -79.87 16.44 -17.31
CA LEU A 411 -79.03 17.14 -18.28
C LEU A 411 -78.18 16.17 -19.10
N ASP A 412 -77.55 15.18 -18.47
CA ASP A 412 -76.76 14.12 -19.13
C ASP A 412 -77.66 13.31 -20.09
N GLN A 413 -78.89 12.99 -19.67
CA GLN A 413 -79.87 12.33 -20.52
C GLN A 413 -80.30 13.23 -21.69
N ARG A 414 -80.47 14.53 -21.44
CA ARG A 414 -80.85 15.49 -22.49
C ARG A 414 -79.71 15.73 -23.50
N GLU A 415 -78.47 15.77 -23.04
CA GLU A 415 -77.28 15.85 -23.88
C GLU A 415 -77.16 14.59 -24.75
N ALA A 416 -77.33 13.40 -24.16
CA ALA A 416 -77.32 12.14 -24.90
C ALA A 416 -78.43 12.07 -25.96
N GLU A 417 -79.64 12.54 -25.64
CA GLU A 417 -80.76 12.63 -26.60
C GLU A 417 -80.43 13.57 -27.78
N LEU A 418 -79.92 14.77 -27.50
CA LEU A 418 -79.57 15.76 -28.53
C LEU A 418 -78.38 15.30 -29.39
N GLN A 419 -77.40 14.62 -28.79
CA GLN A 419 -76.25 14.06 -29.50
C GLN A 419 -76.67 12.90 -30.42
N ASN A 420 -77.58 12.04 -29.96
CA ASN A 420 -78.17 10.99 -30.79
C ASN A 420 -78.98 11.59 -31.95
N GLU A 421 -79.82 12.61 -31.69
CA GLU A 421 -80.59 13.29 -32.72
C GLU A 421 -79.66 13.99 -33.74
N HIS A 422 -78.61 14.66 -33.27
CA HIS A 422 -77.59 15.27 -34.13
C HIS A 422 -76.91 14.24 -35.04
N THR A 423 -76.52 13.10 -34.50
CA THR A 423 -75.89 12.01 -35.24
C THR A 423 -76.84 11.44 -36.30
N GLU A 424 -78.09 11.16 -35.93
CA GLU A 424 -79.13 10.65 -36.84
C GLU A 424 -79.39 11.63 -38.00
N LYS A 425 -79.57 12.93 -37.70
CA LYS A 425 -79.79 13.94 -38.74
C LYS A 425 -78.56 14.15 -39.62
N SER A 426 -77.35 14.03 -39.08
CA SER A 426 -76.10 14.13 -39.84
C SER A 426 -75.92 12.97 -40.83
N VAL A 427 -76.20 11.73 -40.40
CA VAL A 427 -76.22 10.56 -41.29
C VAL A 427 -77.27 10.75 -42.39
N ARG A 428 -78.46 11.23 -42.03
CA ARG A 428 -79.54 11.48 -42.99
C ARG A 428 -79.19 12.57 -44.00
N LEU A 429 -78.44 13.59 -43.59
CA LEU A 429 -77.95 14.65 -44.47
C LEU A 429 -76.99 14.09 -45.53
N GLU A 430 -76.05 13.24 -45.15
CA GLU A 430 -75.12 12.59 -46.07
C GLU A 430 -75.83 11.71 -47.09
N GLU A 431 -76.85 10.94 -46.67
CA GLU A 431 -77.67 10.16 -47.59
C GLU A 431 -78.38 11.04 -48.65
N LEU A 432 -78.98 12.15 -48.22
CA LEU A 432 -79.69 13.07 -49.12
C LEU A 432 -78.73 13.79 -50.08
N LYS A 433 -77.54 14.19 -49.59
CA LYS A 433 -76.49 14.77 -50.44
C LYS A 433 -76.03 13.79 -51.52
N ARG A 434 -75.84 12.51 -51.16
CA ARG A 434 -75.49 11.45 -52.12
C ARG A 434 -76.58 11.25 -53.18
N GLN A 435 -77.85 11.22 -52.78
CA GLN A 435 -78.99 11.11 -53.71
C GLN A 435 -79.07 12.31 -54.66
N TYR A 436 -78.94 13.53 -54.12
CA TYR A 436 -78.93 14.77 -54.91
C TYR A 436 -77.79 14.79 -55.94
N GLN A 437 -76.59 14.39 -55.53
CA GLN A 437 -75.44 14.28 -56.45
C GLN A 437 -75.68 13.28 -57.57
N GLY A 438 -76.29 12.11 -57.26
CA GLY A 438 -76.64 11.11 -58.26
C GLY A 438 -77.62 11.66 -59.31
N LEU A 439 -78.71 12.30 -58.88
CA LEU A 439 -79.68 12.92 -59.79
C LEU A 439 -79.06 14.04 -60.63
N ARG A 440 -78.18 14.86 -60.05
CA ARG A 440 -77.51 15.94 -60.78
C ARG A 440 -76.60 15.39 -61.88
N GLN A 441 -75.89 14.29 -61.63
CA GLN A 441 -75.08 13.61 -62.65
C GLN A 441 -75.95 13.05 -63.78
N GLU A 442 -77.12 12.49 -63.45
CA GLU A 442 -78.07 11.97 -64.44
C GLU A 442 -78.66 13.09 -65.31
N ILE A 443 -79.05 14.22 -64.70
CA ILE A 443 -79.54 15.41 -65.42
C ILE A 443 -78.48 15.95 -66.39
N GLU A 444 -77.22 16.09 -65.94
CA GLU A 444 -76.11 16.51 -66.81
C GLU A 444 -75.84 15.52 -67.94
N SER A 445 -75.97 14.22 -67.68
CA SER A 445 -75.90 13.19 -68.73
C SER A 445 -77.05 13.31 -69.74
N LEU A 446 -78.27 13.60 -69.30
CA LEU A 446 -79.44 13.75 -70.17
C LEU A 446 -79.36 15.01 -71.02
N LYS A 447 -78.86 16.14 -70.51
CA LYS A 447 -78.67 17.37 -71.30
C LYS A 447 -77.76 17.19 -72.51
N LYS A 448 -76.79 16.26 -72.45
CA LYS A 448 -75.83 15.99 -73.53
C LYS A 448 -76.41 15.13 -74.67
N ARG A 449 -77.62 14.59 -74.52
CA ARG A 449 -78.24 13.64 -75.45
C ARG A 449 -79.71 13.99 -75.67
N ARG A 450 -80.34 13.45 -76.71
CA ARG A 450 -81.78 13.66 -76.98
C ARG A 450 -82.68 12.47 -76.59
N SER A 451 -82.08 11.36 -76.16
CA SER A 451 -82.77 10.09 -75.88
C SER A 451 -83.21 9.98 -74.41
N ASN A 452 -84.38 9.36 -74.21
CA ASN A 452 -84.93 9.00 -72.89
C ASN A 452 -84.33 7.71 -72.31
N ILE A 453 -83.54 6.98 -73.08
CA ILE A 453 -82.94 5.72 -72.70
C ILE A 453 -81.85 5.92 -71.63
N ASP A 454 -81.74 4.99 -70.68
CA ASP A 454 -80.75 5.07 -69.60
C ASP A 454 -79.29 5.17 -70.13
N SER A 455 -78.43 5.86 -69.38
CA SER A 455 -77.03 6.09 -69.73
C SER A 455 -76.23 4.81 -69.94
N ARG A 456 -76.57 3.73 -69.20
CA ARG A 456 -75.91 2.43 -69.37
C ARG A 456 -76.23 1.81 -70.72
N GLN A 457 -77.49 1.90 -71.18
CA GLN A 457 -77.90 1.33 -72.47
C GLN A 457 -77.34 2.12 -73.66
N ILE A 458 -77.31 3.45 -73.56
CA ILE A 458 -76.66 4.28 -74.60
C ILE A 458 -75.17 3.98 -74.68
N ARG A 459 -74.49 3.78 -73.54
CA ARG A 459 -73.08 3.40 -73.53
C ARG A 459 -72.83 2.07 -74.25
N ILE A 460 -73.68 1.06 -74.01
CA ILE A 460 -73.58 -0.23 -74.71
C ILE A 460 -73.72 -0.04 -76.22
N ARG A 461 -74.67 0.80 -76.68
CA ARG A 461 -74.79 1.14 -78.11
C ARG A 461 -73.55 1.87 -78.62
N ALA A 462 -73.08 2.90 -77.92
CA ALA A 462 -71.93 3.70 -78.34
C ALA A 462 -70.66 2.85 -78.45
N GLU A 463 -70.39 1.97 -77.47
CA GLU A 463 -69.26 1.04 -77.48
C GLU A 463 -69.36 0.05 -78.66
N LEU A 464 -70.56 -0.49 -78.91
CA LEU A 464 -70.82 -1.41 -80.00
C LEU A 464 -70.69 -0.75 -81.38
N CYS A 465 -71.27 0.43 -81.57
CA CYS A 465 -71.17 1.21 -82.81
C CYS A 465 -69.72 1.64 -83.09
N ALA A 466 -68.99 2.10 -82.06
CA ALA A 466 -67.59 2.50 -82.17
C ALA A 466 -66.69 1.31 -82.55
N ALA A 467 -66.90 0.13 -81.95
CA ALA A 467 -66.12 -1.07 -82.26
C ALA A 467 -66.36 -1.59 -83.70
N LEU A 468 -67.56 -1.35 -84.24
CA LEU A 468 -67.97 -1.82 -85.57
C LEU A 468 -67.87 -0.75 -86.67
N GLY A 469 -67.52 0.49 -86.32
CA GLY A 469 -67.46 1.62 -87.26
C GLY A 469 -68.82 2.01 -87.83
N LEU A 470 -69.90 1.82 -87.07
CA LEU A 470 -71.27 2.15 -87.47
C LEU A 470 -71.74 3.47 -86.84
N ASP A 471 -72.64 4.20 -87.51
CA ASP A 471 -73.27 5.38 -86.92
C ASP A 471 -74.31 4.97 -85.86
N GLU A 472 -74.40 5.72 -84.77
CA GLU A 472 -75.39 5.44 -83.72
C GLU A 472 -76.84 5.63 -84.19
N GLY A 473 -77.08 6.50 -85.18
CA GLY A 473 -78.39 6.77 -85.76
C GLY A 473 -78.94 5.62 -86.60
N ASP A 474 -78.07 4.77 -87.14
CA ASP A 474 -78.45 3.57 -87.91
C ASP A 474 -78.90 2.41 -87.01
N MET A 475 -78.66 2.52 -85.71
CA MET A 475 -78.95 1.50 -84.69
C MET A 475 -79.79 2.09 -83.54
N PRO A 476 -80.98 2.65 -83.80
CA PRO A 476 -81.80 3.27 -82.76
C PRO A 476 -82.40 2.22 -81.83
N PHE A 477 -82.68 2.61 -80.59
CA PHE A 477 -83.56 1.83 -79.72
C PHE A 477 -85.02 2.04 -80.15
N ALA A 478 -85.87 1.01 -80.04
CA ALA A 478 -87.27 1.14 -80.46
C ALA A 478 -88.01 2.27 -79.72
N GLY A 479 -87.67 2.54 -78.47
CA GLY A 479 -88.26 3.61 -77.66
C GLY A 479 -87.91 5.02 -78.15
N GLU A 480 -86.80 5.18 -78.86
CA GLU A 480 -86.42 6.47 -79.47
C GLU A 480 -87.25 6.79 -80.73
N LEU A 481 -87.94 5.79 -81.28
CA LEU A 481 -88.75 5.90 -82.49
C LEU A 481 -90.25 5.90 -82.20
N ILE A 482 -90.67 5.48 -81.02
CA ILE A 482 -92.08 5.38 -80.62
C ILE A 482 -92.39 6.45 -79.57
N LYS A 483 -93.47 7.20 -79.77
CA LYS A 483 -94.05 8.13 -78.81
C LYS A 483 -95.53 7.78 -78.61
N VAL A 484 -96.12 8.14 -77.48
CA VAL A 484 -97.59 8.14 -77.31
C VAL A 484 -98.14 9.43 -77.93
N GLY A 485 -99.30 9.37 -78.58
CA GLY A 485 -99.95 10.56 -79.15
C GLY A 485 -100.23 11.61 -78.07
N ASP A 486 -100.09 12.89 -78.40
CA ASP A 486 -100.28 13.98 -77.42
C ASP A 486 -101.71 14.03 -76.87
N ASP A 487 -102.71 13.62 -77.65
CA ASP A 487 -104.12 13.53 -77.25
C ASP A 487 -104.44 12.30 -76.36
N GLU A 488 -103.47 11.39 -76.18
CA GLU A 488 -103.64 10.10 -75.51
C GLU A 488 -102.78 9.98 -74.23
N GLU A 489 -102.42 11.12 -73.63
CA GLU A 489 -101.58 11.23 -72.42
C GLU A 489 -102.08 10.36 -71.25
N ALA A 490 -103.40 10.17 -71.13
CA ALA A 490 -104.02 9.31 -70.11
C ALA A 490 -103.57 7.84 -70.18
N TRP A 491 -103.07 7.39 -71.34
CA TRP A 491 -102.56 6.04 -71.57
C TRP A 491 -101.03 5.96 -71.57
N GLU A 492 -100.33 7.10 -71.44
CA GLU A 492 -98.88 7.19 -71.56
C GLU A 492 -98.15 6.25 -70.59
N GLY A 493 -98.52 6.28 -69.31
CA GLY A 493 -97.88 5.41 -68.31
C GLY A 493 -98.17 3.92 -68.51
N ALA A 494 -99.36 3.57 -69.01
CA ALA A 494 -99.72 2.19 -69.33
C ALA A 494 -98.98 1.70 -70.59
N ALA A 495 -98.82 2.56 -71.59
CA ALA A 495 -98.05 2.30 -72.80
C ALA A 495 -96.56 2.12 -72.49
N GLU A 496 -95.98 3.02 -71.70
CA GLU A 496 -94.60 2.93 -71.19
C GLU A 496 -94.36 1.62 -70.47
N ARG A 497 -95.23 1.23 -69.54
CA ARG A 497 -95.09 -0.02 -68.80
C ARG A 497 -95.16 -1.25 -69.71
N LEU A 498 -96.07 -1.27 -70.68
CA LEU A 498 -96.22 -2.39 -71.60
C LEU A 498 -95.04 -2.49 -72.58
N LEU A 499 -94.61 -1.35 -73.13
CA LEU A 499 -93.57 -1.27 -74.15
C LEU A 499 -92.17 -1.17 -73.55
N HIS A 500 -91.99 -1.03 -72.24
CA HIS A 500 -90.70 -0.73 -71.60
C HIS A 500 -89.56 -1.62 -72.11
N ASN A 501 -89.73 -2.94 -72.02
CA ASN A 501 -88.69 -3.88 -72.46
C ASN A 501 -88.48 -3.85 -73.98
N PHE A 502 -89.52 -3.56 -74.75
CA PHE A 502 -89.43 -3.43 -76.20
C PHE A 502 -88.73 -2.12 -76.59
N GLY A 503 -89.04 -1.02 -75.92
CA GLY A 503 -88.41 0.28 -76.14
C GLY A 503 -86.91 0.26 -75.87
N LEU A 504 -86.42 -0.57 -74.93
CA LEU A 504 -85.00 -0.80 -74.69
C LEU A 504 -84.32 -1.76 -75.68
N SER A 505 -85.05 -2.26 -76.68
CA SER A 505 -84.49 -3.17 -77.68
C SER A 505 -83.85 -2.39 -78.83
N LEU A 506 -82.60 -2.74 -79.17
CA LEU A 506 -81.83 -2.12 -80.24
C LEU A 506 -82.29 -2.66 -81.61
N LEU A 507 -82.54 -1.78 -82.58
CA LEU A 507 -82.90 -2.20 -83.94
C LEU A 507 -81.64 -2.33 -84.79
N VAL A 508 -81.43 -3.52 -85.36
CA VAL A 508 -80.24 -3.86 -86.13
C VAL A 508 -80.63 -4.09 -87.58
N PRO A 509 -80.15 -3.27 -88.54
CA PRO A 509 -80.41 -3.50 -89.95
C PRO A 509 -79.74 -4.79 -90.42
N GLU A 510 -80.34 -5.44 -91.41
CA GLU A 510 -79.87 -6.71 -91.98
C GLU A 510 -78.39 -6.68 -92.39
N SER A 511 -77.90 -5.55 -92.89
CA SER A 511 -76.50 -5.34 -93.29
C SER A 511 -75.51 -5.46 -92.12
N ALA A 512 -75.90 -5.01 -90.93
CA ALA A 512 -75.04 -4.97 -89.75
C ALA A 512 -75.15 -6.24 -88.87
N TYR A 513 -76.20 -7.06 -89.06
CA TYR A 513 -76.54 -8.16 -88.15
C TYR A 513 -75.39 -9.14 -87.86
N LYS A 514 -74.63 -9.57 -88.88
CA LYS A 514 -73.55 -10.54 -88.69
C LYS A 514 -72.44 -10.00 -87.78
N ALA A 515 -72.06 -8.73 -87.97
CA ALA A 515 -71.02 -8.07 -87.19
C ALA A 515 -71.48 -7.83 -85.74
N VAL A 516 -72.72 -7.38 -85.57
CA VAL A 516 -73.34 -7.16 -84.25
C VAL A 516 -73.45 -8.46 -83.46
N ALA A 517 -73.92 -9.55 -84.08
CA ALA A 517 -74.04 -10.84 -83.42
C ALA A 517 -72.68 -11.38 -82.94
N ALA A 518 -71.63 -11.26 -83.76
CA ALA A 518 -70.28 -11.67 -83.38
C ALA A 518 -69.70 -10.82 -82.24
N TYR A 519 -69.92 -9.50 -82.26
CA TYR A 519 -69.45 -8.60 -81.21
C TYR A 519 -70.12 -8.89 -79.85
N VAL A 520 -71.44 -9.13 -79.85
CA VAL A 520 -72.20 -9.43 -78.63
C VAL A 520 -71.77 -10.75 -78.00
N ASP A 521 -71.47 -11.78 -78.82
CA ASP A 521 -71.00 -13.08 -78.32
C ASP A 521 -69.57 -13.00 -77.74
N GLY A 522 -68.70 -12.20 -78.36
CA GLY A 522 -67.29 -12.06 -77.95
C GLY A 522 -67.02 -11.05 -76.84
N THR A 523 -67.98 -10.21 -76.44
CA THR A 523 -67.73 -9.05 -75.56
C THR A 523 -68.60 -9.05 -74.32
N HIS A 524 -68.00 -8.87 -73.14
CA HIS A 524 -68.76 -8.69 -71.89
C HIS A 524 -69.33 -7.26 -71.78
N LEU A 525 -70.60 -7.06 -72.18
CA LEU A 525 -71.27 -5.76 -72.28
C LEU A 525 -71.62 -5.08 -70.94
N ARG A 526 -71.38 -5.74 -69.78
CA ARG A 526 -71.68 -5.22 -68.43
C ARG A 526 -73.11 -4.68 -68.26
N GLY A 527 -74.06 -5.27 -68.99
CA GLY A 527 -75.47 -4.92 -68.99
C GLY A 527 -76.29 -5.89 -69.83
N ARG A 528 -77.62 -5.69 -69.84
CA ARG A 528 -78.54 -6.50 -70.63
C ARG A 528 -78.87 -5.79 -71.94
N LEU A 529 -78.46 -6.36 -73.07
CA LEU A 529 -78.82 -5.90 -74.41
C LEU A 529 -79.84 -6.86 -75.02
N VAL A 530 -80.94 -6.32 -75.54
CA VAL A 530 -81.88 -7.05 -76.41
C VAL A 530 -81.84 -6.34 -77.75
N TYR A 531 -81.74 -7.09 -78.85
CA TYR A 531 -81.71 -6.50 -80.18
C TYR A 531 -82.57 -7.28 -81.16
N PHE A 532 -83.15 -6.58 -82.12
CA PHE A 532 -83.97 -7.15 -83.19
C PHE A 532 -83.26 -7.01 -84.53
N ARG A 533 -83.14 -8.13 -85.24
CA ARG A 533 -82.71 -8.14 -86.65
C ARG A 533 -83.86 -7.66 -87.52
N VAL A 534 -83.67 -6.55 -88.20
CA VAL A 534 -84.64 -5.94 -89.10
C VAL A 534 -84.29 -6.27 -90.54
N LYS A 535 -85.18 -7.03 -91.19
CA LYS A 535 -85.12 -7.31 -92.63
C LYS A 535 -85.91 -6.25 -93.41
N ALA A 536 -85.40 -5.87 -94.58
CA ALA A 536 -86.13 -5.01 -95.51
C ALA A 536 -87.54 -5.57 -95.76
N ALA A 537 -88.55 -4.70 -95.72
CA ALA A 537 -89.93 -5.13 -95.74
C ALA A 537 -90.28 -5.84 -97.06
N VAL A 538 -90.66 -7.11 -96.98
CA VAL A 538 -91.49 -7.75 -98.00
C VAL A 538 -92.91 -7.24 -97.78
N SER A 539 -93.54 -6.69 -98.81
CA SER A 539 -94.93 -6.26 -98.82
C SER A 539 -95.83 -7.44 -98.45
N GLY A 540 -96.62 -7.31 -97.39
CA GLY A 540 -97.46 -8.40 -96.89
C GLY A 540 -98.50 -7.95 -95.87
N SER A 541 -99.76 -8.27 -96.20
CA SER A 541 -101.04 -8.30 -95.47
C SER A 541 -101.34 -7.19 -94.44
N ASP A 542 -102.43 -6.46 -94.67
CA ASP A 542 -103.10 -5.64 -93.65
C ASP A 542 -103.44 -6.53 -92.43
N ILE A 543 -102.88 -6.18 -91.28
CA ILE A 543 -103.23 -6.79 -89.99
C ILE A 543 -104.41 -5.99 -89.44
N ASP A 544 -105.58 -6.61 -89.35
CA ASP A 544 -106.76 -5.97 -88.76
C ASP A 544 -106.55 -5.86 -87.23
N LEU A 545 -106.44 -4.64 -86.74
CA LEU A 545 -106.20 -4.33 -85.33
C LEU A 545 -107.50 -4.32 -84.55
N HIS A 546 -107.43 -4.59 -83.24
CA HIS A 546 -108.58 -4.40 -82.38
C HIS A 546 -109.03 -2.92 -82.39
N PRO A 547 -110.34 -2.59 -82.45
CA PRO A 547 -110.80 -1.19 -82.56
C PRO A 547 -110.32 -0.25 -81.45
N GLN A 548 -110.00 -0.82 -80.28
CA GLN A 548 -109.46 -0.10 -79.11
C GLN A 548 -108.00 -0.46 -78.83
N SER A 549 -107.24 -0.87 -79.84
CA SER A 549 -105.84 -1.26 -79.68
C SER A 549 -104.98 -0.11 -79.16
N LEU A 550 -104.06 -0.43 -78.24
CA LEU A 550 -103.01 0.49 -77.81
C LEU A 550 -102.19 1.00 -79.00
N CYS A 551 -102.03 0.21 -80.05
CA CYS A 551 -101.29 0.59 -81.26
C CYS A 551 -101.83 1.88 -81.90
N HIS A 552 -103.14 2.14 -81.84
CA HIS A 552 -103.73 3.38 -82.36
C HIS A 552 -103.36 4.64 -81.56
N LYS A 553 -102.85 4.46 -80.32
CA LYS A 553 -102.45 5.54 -79.42
C LYS A 553 -100.94 5.83 -79.51
N LEU A 554 -100.21 5.10 -80.34
CA LEU A 554 -98.77 5.24 -80.54
C LEU A 554 -98.49 5.93 -81.87
N VAL A 555 -97.47 6.78 -81.87
CA VAL A 555 -96.94 7.48 -83.04
C VAL A 555 -95.51 7.00 -83.27
N ILE A 556 -95.26 6.43 -84.46
CA ILE A 556 -93.92 6.05 -84.91
C ILE A 556 -93.31 7.24 -85.65
N LYS A 557 -92.03 7.51 -85.42
CA LYS A 557 -91.29 8.59 -86.09
C LYS A 557 -91.34 8.41 -87.62
N PRO A 558 -91.91 9.36 -88.40
CA PRO A 558 -92.15 9.18 -89.84
C PRO A 558 -90.87 8.98 -90.66
N ASP A 559 -89.81 9.71 -90.32
CA ASP A 559 -88.55 9.73 -91.08
C ASP A 559 -87.57 8.60 -90.69
N CYS A 560 -88.05 7.52 -90.06
CA CYS A 560 -87.18 6.41 -89.67
C CYS A 560 -87.19 5.27 -90.70
N GLY A 561 -86.01 4.76 -91.06
CA GLY A 561 -85.87 3.61 -91.97
C GLY A 561 -86.47 2.29 -91.44
N PHE A 562 -86.97 2.29 -90.21
CA PHE A 562 -87.54 1.14 -89.51
C PHE A 562 -89.08 1.16 -89.43
N TYR A 563 -89.75 2.18 -90.00
CA TYR A 563 -91.19 2.43 -89.83
C TYR A 563 -92.05 1.19 -90.10
N GLY A 564 -91.98 0.64 -91.32
CA GLY A 564 -92.81 -0.50 -91.73
C GLY A 564 -92.48 -1.82 -91.02
N TRP A 565 -91.33 -1.92 -90.34
CA TRP A 565 -91.04 -3.05 -89.45
C TRP A 565 -91.65 -2.82 -88.06
N LEU A 566 -91.48 -1.63 -87.49
CA LEU A 566 -92.03 -1.26 -86.18
C LEU A 566 -93.56 -1.33 -86.17
N GLU A 567 -94.21 -0.83 -87.22
CA GLU A 567 -95.68 -0.87 -87.36
C GLU A 567 -96.22 -2.30 -87.28
N ARG A 568 -95.63 -3.22 -88.05
CA ARG A 568 -96.01 -4.64 -88.05
C ARG A 568 -95.71 -5.34 -86.73
N GLU A 569 -94.57 -5.06 -86.11
CA GLU A 569 -94.21 -5.68 -84.83
C GLU A 569 -95.07 -5.16 -83.67
N LEU A 570 -95.43 -3.86 -83.70
CA LEU A 570 -96.41 -3.28 -82.79
C LEU A 570 -97.77 -3.96 -82.98
N ALA A 571 -98.27 -4.05 -84.21
CA ALA A 571 -99.54 -4.72 -84.50
C ALA A 571 -99.55 -6.19 -84.07
N ARG A 572 -98.46 -6.94 -84.30
CA ARG A 572 -98.40 -8.37 -83.98
C ARG A 572 -98.30 -8.65 -82.49
N ARG A 573 -97.47 -7.89 -81.77
CA ARG A 573 -97.11 -8.19 -80.37
C ARG A 573 -97.84 -7.34 -79.35
N PHE A 574 -98.22 -6.13 -79.73
CA PHE A 574 -98.74 -5.10 -78.84
C PHE A 574 -100.18 -4.67 -79.16
N ASP A 575 -100.91 -5.45 -79.94
CA ASP A 575 -102.37 -5.35 -80.07
C ASP A 575 -103.07 -5.77 -78.76
N TYR A 576 -103.12 -4.83 -77.82
CA TYR A 576 -103.80 -4.93 -76.53
C TYR A 576 -104.96 -3.95 -76.51
N ALA A 577 -106.16 -4.42 -76.16
CA ALA A 577 -107.31 -3.54 -76.00
C ALA A 577 -107.12 -2.60 -74.78
N CYS A 578 -107.19 -1.30 -75.01
CA CYS A 578 -107.22 -0.26 -73.99
C CYS A 578 -108.60 -0.23 -73.33
N THR A 579 -108.74 -0.93 -72.19
CA THR A 579 -110.03 -1.10 -71.52
C THR A 579 -110.23 -0.08 -70.41
N GLU A 580 -111.36 0.62 -70.44
CA GLU A 580 -111.69 1.64 -69.43
C GLU A 580 -112.36 1.04 -68.18
N SER A 581 -112.99 -0.12 -68.32
CA SER A 581 -113.64 -0.83 -67.21
C SER A 581 -113.00 -2.19 -66.93
N LEU A 582 -113.05 -2.62 -65.66
CA LEU A 582 -112.55 -3.93 -65.26
C LEU A 582 -113.36 -5.08 -65.87
N ALA A 583 -114.66 -4.89 -66.08
CA ALA A 583 -115.52 -5.88 -66.73
C ALA A 583 -115.09 -6.16 -68.17
N GLN A 584 -114.70 -5.11 -68.90
CA GLN A 584 -114.15 -5.26 -70.25
C GLN A 584 -112.78 -5.94 -70.23
N PHE A 585 -111.88 -5.53 -69.33
CA PHE A 585 -110.56 -6.16 -69.13
C PHE A 585 -110.63 -7.68 -68.86
N GLN A 586 -111.67 -8.13 -68.15
CA GLN A 586 -111.89 -9.55 -67.88
C GLN A 586 -112.34 -10.33 -69.12
N ARG A 587 -113.12 -9.73 -70.02
CA ARG A 587 -113.61 -10.37 -71.27
C ARG A 587 -112.50 -10.48 -72.32
N GLU A 588 -111.71 -9.44 -72.48
CA GLU A 588 -110.70 -9.37 -73.54
C GLU A 588 -109.56 -10.36 -73.33
N ARG A 589 -109.00 -10.91 -74.43
CA ARG A 589 -107.89 -11.88 -74.34
C ARG A 589 -106.54 -11.20 -74.10
N ARG A 590 -106.34 -10.02 -74.68
CA ARG A 590 -105.18 -9.13 -74.48
C ARG A 590 -105.69 -7.74 -74.18
N ALA A 591 -105.44 -7.25 -72.98
CA ALA A 591 -105.96 -5.95 -72.55
C ALA A 591 -105.00 -5.23 -71.61
N VAL A 592 -105.11 -3.91 -71.58
CA VAL A 592 -104.41 -3.03 -70.65
C VAL A 592 -105.39 -2.04 -70.03
N THR A 593 -105.30 -1.84 -68.72
CA THR A 593 -106.08 -0.82 -68.02
C THR A 593 -105.31 0.49 -67.92
N ARG A 594 -106.02 1.61 -67.73
CA ARG A 594 -105.38 2.92 -67.46
C ARG A 594 -104.46 2.91 -66.24
N ALA A 595 -104.72 2.03 -65.27
CA ALA A 595 -103.88 1.84 -64.09
C ALA A 595 -102.63 0.98 -64.36
N GLY A 596 -102.36 0.60 -65.61
CA GLY A 596 -101.17 -0.16 -66.00
C GLY A 596 -101.20 -1.64 -65.62
N GLN A 597 -102.40 -2.23 -65.51
CA GLN A 597 -102.56 -3.69 -65.38
C GLN A 597 -102.65 -4.31 -66.77
N ILE A 598 -101.80 -5.30 -67.05
CA ILE A 598 -101.63 -5.93 -68.36
C ILE A 598 -102.14 -7.37 -68.29
N LYS A 599 -102.94 -7.78 -69.27
CA LYS A 599 -103.39 -9.18 -69.45
C LYS A 599 -102.82 -9.73 -70.74
N SER A 600 -101.97 -10.74 -70.66
CA SER A 600 -101.34 -11.39 -71.82
C SER A 600 -101.93 -12.79 -72.03
N GLY A 601 -102.53 -13.02 -73.20
CA GLY A 601 -102.93 -14.36 -73.67
C GLY A 601 -104.04 -15.03 -72.86
N GLY A 602 -104.85 -14.25 -72.13
CA GLY A 602 -105.99 -14.74 -71.35
C GLY A 602 -105.65 -15.38 -69.99
N ARG A 603 -104.36 -15.62 -69.68
CA ARG A 603 -103.93 -16.36 -68.48
C ARG A 603 -102.96 -15.61 -67.59
N ARG A 604 -102.12 -14.74 -68.16
CA ARG A 604 -101.09 -13.99 -67.42
C ARG A 604 -101.59 -12.57 -67.16
N HIS A 605 -101.59 -12.18 -65.90
CA HIS A 605 -101.88 -10.80 -65.48
C HIS A 605 -100.66 -10.23 -64.78
N GLU A 606 -100.27 -9.02 -65.14
CA GLU A 606 -99.09 -8.34 -64.61
C GLU A 606 -99.45 -6.91 -64.25
N LYS A 607 -99.05 -6.48 -63.05
CA LYS A 607 -99.09 -5.08 -62.62
C LYS A 607 -97.81 -4.80 -61.86
N ASP A 608 -96.89 -4.08 -62.49
CA ASP A 608 -95.60 -3.75 -61.90
C ASP A 608 -95.63 -2.38 -61.24
N ASP A 609 -96.00 -2.33 -59.97
CA ASP A 609 -96.10 -1.09 -59.18
C ASP A 609 -94.82 -0.79 -58.37
N ARG A 610 -93.68 -1.40 -58.72
CA ARG A 610 -92.38 -1.02 -58.12
C ARG A 610 -92.08 0.48 -58.28
N TYR A 611 -92.65 1.10 -59.31
CA TYR A 611 -92.61 2.53 -59.56
C TYR A 611 -94.00 3.07 -59.88
N LYS A 612 -94.22 4.35 -59.56
CA LYS A 612 -95.50 5.01 -59.86
C LYS A 612 -95.70 5.05 -61.36
N LEU A 613 -96.93 4.78 -61.79
CA LEU A 613 -97.30 4.78 -63.21
C LEU A 613 -97.04 6.14 -63.88
N THR A 614 -97.13 7.22 -63.12
CA THR A 614 -96.93 8.60 -63.57
C THR A 614 -95.49 9.12 -63.41
N ASP A 615 -94.53 8.24 -63.07
CA ASP A 615 -93.13 8.61 -62.90
C ASP A 615 -92.44 8.83 -64.25
N ARG A 616 -92.54 10.07 -64.75
CA ARG A 616 -91.89 10.53 -65.99
C ARG A 616 -90.36 10.44 -65.96
N GLY A 617 -89.72 10.31 -64.80
CA GLY A 617 -88.28 10.07 -64.70
C GLY A 617 -87.86 8.73 -65.32
N ARG A 618 -88.80 7.77 -65.41
CA ARG A 618 -88.52 6.40 -65.88
C ARG A 618 -89.02 6.10 -67.28
N TYR A 619 -89.75 7.04 -67.87
CA TYR A 619 -90.26 6.91 -69.23
C TYR A 619 -89.08 6.81 -70.20
N ILE A 620 -89.24 5.96 -71.20
CA ILE A 620 -88.20 5.65 -72.20
C ILE A 620 -88.67 5.91 -73.62
N LEU A 621 -89.99 6.02 -73.84
CA LEU A 621 -90.58 6.36 -75.12
C LEU A 621 -90.49 7.87 -75.33
N GLY A 622 -90.51 8.27 -76.59
CA GLY A 622 -90.53 9.67 -76.99
C GLY A 622 -89.23 10.16 -77.62
N TRP A 623 -89.38 11.18 -78.47
CA TRP A 623 -88.32 11.69 -79.33
C TRP A 623 -87.43 12.72 -78.66
N THR A 624 -87.86 13.27 -77.53
CA THR A 624 -87.12 14.26 -76.73
C THR A 624 -87.13 13.88 -75.26
N ASN A 625 -86.12 14.34 -74.53
CA ASN A 625 -85.95 14.06 -73.10
C ASN A 625 -86.23 15.26 -72.18
N GLU A 626 -86.82 16.32 -72.73
CA GLU A 626 -87.12 17.56 -72.00
C GLU A 626 -88.05 17.32 -70.81
N GLN A 627 -89.11 16.50 -71.00
CA GLN A 627 -90.05 16.18 -69.93
C GLN A 627 -89.42 15.34 -68.82
N LYS A 628 -88.48 14.46 -69.17
CA LYS A 628 -87.69 13.64 -68.23
C LYS A 628 -86.72 14.51 -67.42
N ILE A 629 -86.02 15.43 -68.09
CA ILE A 629 -85.15 16.42 -67.43
C ILE A 629 -85.96 17.31 -66.48
N ALA A 630 -87.15 17.78 -66.89
CA ALA A 630 -88.02 18.59 -66.05
C ALA A 630 -88.58 17.82 -64.83
N ALA A 631 -88.81 16.51 -64.95
CA ALA A 631 -89.19 15.66 -63.82
C ALA A 631 -88.03 15.47 -62.83
N LEU A 632 -86.83 15.12 -63.32
CA LEU A 632 -85.65 14.94 -62.49
C LEU A 632 -85.18 16.24 -61.82
N ASN A 633 -85.32 17.40 -62.48
CA ASN A 633 -85.02 18.70 -61.87
C ASN A 633 -85.97 19.04 -60.71
N ARG A 634 -87.26 18.70 -60.82
CA ARG A 634 -88.22 18.87 -59.72
C ARG A 634 -87.87 17.97 -58.53
N GLU A 635 -87.46 16.74 -58.79
CA GLU A 635 -87.01 15.81 -57.74
C GLU A 635 -85.70 16.29 -57.07
N ALA A 636 -84.74 16.77 -57.87
CA ALA A 636 -83.50 17.37 -57.36
C ALA A 636 -83.78 18.62 -56.52
N GLY A 637 -84.72 19.49 -56.92
CA GLY A 637 -85.18 20.63 -56.14
C GLY A 637 -85.78 20.22 -54.79
N ALA A 638 -86.69 19.24 -54.80
CA ALA A 638 -87.29 18.73 -53.56
C ALA A 638 -86.27 18.08 -52.60
N LEU A 639 -85.20 17.47 -53.12
CA LEU A 639 -84.09 16.95 -52.31
C LEU A 639 -83.20 18.07 -51.77
N ALA A 640 -82.95 19.13 -52.55
CA ALA A 640 -82.21 20.31 -52.08
C ALA A 640 -82.95 21.00 -50.92
N ASP A 641 -84.27 21.18 -51.03
CA ASP A 641 -85.10 21.76 -49.95
C ASP A 641 -85.04 20.92 -48.68
N LYS A 642 -85.14 19.59 -48.81
CA LYS A 642 -85.01 18.66 -47.67
C LYS A 642 -83.62 18.71 -47.02
N THR A 643 -82.57 18.86 -47.84
CA THR A 643 -81.19 19.01 -47.37
C THR A 643 -81.06 20.30 -46.54
N GLY A 644 -81.57 21.43 -47.06
CA GLY A 644 -81.56 22.71 -46.33
C GLY A 644 -82.35 22.68 -45.01
N ILE A 645 -83.50 22.00 -44.97
CA ILE A 645 -84.29 21.84 -43.74
C ILE A 645 -83.50 21.03 -42.69
N ILE A 646 -82.79 19.97 -43.10
CA ILE A 646 -82.01 19.15 -42.18
C ILE A 646 -80.75 19.89 -41.71
N GLU A 647 -80.08 20.64 -42.57
CA GLU A 647 -78.94 21.49 -42.20
C GLU A 647 -79.34 22.55 -41.15
N ALA A 648 -80.49 23.20 -41.33
CA ALA A 648 -81.02 24.14 -40.35
C ALA A 648 -81.33 23.46 -39.00
N LYS A 649 -81.86 22.23 -39.01
CA LYS A 649 -82.11 21.45 -37.79
C LYS A 649 -80.82 21.03 -37.09
N ILE A 650 -79.80 20.60 -37.83
CA ILE A 650 -78.48 20.26 -37.29
C ILE A 650 -77.84 21.48 -36.63
N SER A 651 -77.89 22.65 -37.29
CA SER A 651 -77.37 23.90 -36.73
C SER A 651 -78.09 24.29 -35.42
N LYS A 652 -79.41 24.11 -35.36
CA LYS A 652 -80.19 24.32 -34.13
C LYS A 652 -79.81 23.34 -33.02
N LEU A 653 -79.64 22.06 -33.35
CA LEU A 653 -79.20 21.03 -32.39
C LEU A 653 -77.78 21.29 -31.86
N GLN A 654 -76.87 21.77 -32.72
CA GLN A 654 -75.53 22.19 -32.31
C GLN A 654 -75.57 23.40 -31.37
N GLY A 655 -76.45 24.37 -31.61
CA GLY A 655 -76.68 25.47 -30.68
C GLY A 655 -77.17 25.00 -29.31
N GLN A 656 -78.11 24.05 -29.29
CA GLN A 656 -78.64 23.48 -28.04
C GLN A 656 -77.62 22.62 -27.29
N LEU A 657 -76.78 21.86 -27.99
CA LEU A 657 -75.65 21.13 -27.40
C LEU A 657 -74.61 22.10 -26.81
N HIS A 658 -74.36 23.24 -27.45
CA HIS A 658 -73.45 24.26 -26.93
C HIS A 658 -74.01 25.02 -25.73
N GLU A 659 -75.34 25.20 -25.64
CA GLU A 659 -75.99 25.78 -24.46
C GLU A 659 -75.98 24.83 -23.25
N LEU A 660 -75.89 23.51 -23.48
CA LEU A 660 -75.79 22.50 -22.43
C LEU A 660 -74.35 22.28 -21.92
N SER A 661 -73.34 22.57 -22.75
CA SER A 661 -71.90 22.52 -22.39
C SER A 661 -71.44 23.77 -21.64
#